data_AF-A0A6M8N5P6-F1
#
_entry.id   AF-A0A6M8N5P6-F1
#
_cell.length_a   1.000
_cell.length_b   1.000
_cell.length_c   1.000
_cell.angle_alpha   90.00
_cell.angle_beta   90.00
_cell.angle_gamma   90.00
#
_symmetry.space_group_name_H-M   'P 1'
#
loop_
_entity.id
_entity.type
_entity.pdbx_description
1 polymer ?
#
loop_
_entity_poly.entity_id
_entity_poly.type
_entity_poly.pdbx_seq_one_letter_code
_entity_poly.pdbx_strand_id
1 'polypeptide(L)'
;MLNDIVNYKGINVRKEIYPIIKHIEDVEKYKDELGTLGSSWDMLALLGQLGDINIDIGKTKENFLNLTSTLLNHLSEEQIKKVTQEMNFKAQVAIDVLIRNLFERTADIGFLATDDDIRTFIQTFVSKYNDESLVLRQNIQKRFKEYVSKYSVYFDIVLVDTHGKVIVRLNDDIKVEKIDTSFVQKVLNSNDDYVETYKFHDFVPQYKKSLVYSYKVNKTNDSNSENLGVLSLCFRFTDEMNGIFNNLVDTKNKECLLILDEDGFVIASSDKEHINLGAKLPIILNENYKLISFAGRDYIAKTCQTNGYQGFYGLKWYGHIMIPLEYAFLSNESESLEVDTKIINAMMENEQHFSKELKEVFNKSKTIQDNLLRVIWNGNIAQSKLNSVNREFSKSLLNEIGITGNKANASLENLNHTIISSILKDSEFLSSLAIDIMDRNLYERANDCRWWALNSYFRESLDDYSSLSYRKNEISSILKYINDLYTVYTNLIIFDKNGKIIAVSNEKEDYLVGKILTQDWVEKTLMLKDTSKYSVSKFEKTNLYNNESTYIYSSAIRSLKDERVIIGGIAIVFDSTPQFYAMLNETLPKDINGEKKEGIFAIFTDKNKQIIASSNDDFIIDSYLNIDDEFFKIKNAQNISKIIEFNGNYYAVAVKCSNGYREYKSRVDDYKNDVLCFVFICIGKVNSYDFIENRKSRFSTSLKTKFTPTSVELATFNLGKRILAVKAKNVLESIGIEELQESIDMDKNNHFKGMVLYKEKLIAVLDIRDFVNEEITNEKLTNIILVEYDKDNIEHCVGLLVSSLENVSVVEEKSIQHIQNHFLGTGTLIESIVEIKDSEESKIAMLLDIKKIDENLTKKI
;
A
#
# COMPACT_ATOMS: atom_id res chain seq x y z
N MET A 1 4.02 32.90 5.83
CA MET A 1 5.13 31.95 5.97
C MET A 1 6.01 32.03 4.73
N LEU A 2 6.87 33.05 4.62
CA LEU A 2 7.70 33.32 3.42
C LEU A 2 9.21 33.14 3.67
N ASN A 3 9.60 32.58 4.82
CA ASN A 3 11.00 32.52 5.28
C ASN A 3 11.70 31.15 5.15
N ASP A 4 11.07 30.14 4.55
CA ASP A 4 11.60 28.76 4.49
C ASP A 4 11.91 28.26 3.07
N ILE A 5 12.31 29.15 2.16
CA ILE A 5 12.66 28.78 0.78
C ILE A 5 14.17 28.95 0.56
N VAL A 6 14.81 27.92 0.01
CA VAL A 6 16.23 27.87 -0.35
C VAL A 6 16.36 27.64 -1.85
N ASN A 7 17.24 28.38 -2.52
CA ASN A 7 17.53 28.13 -3.93
C ASN A 7 18.45 26.91 -4.07
N TYR A 8 17.94 25.84 -4.66
CA TYR A 8 18.68 24.63 -5.02
C TYR A 8 18.85 24.58 -6.53
N LYS A 9 20.07 24.83 -7.02
CA LYS A 9 20.44 24.77 -8.46
C LYS A 9 19.46 25.51 -9.41
N GLY A 10 18.92 26.67 -8.99
CA GLY A 10 17.99 27.47 -9.80
C GLY A 10 16.51 27.27 -9.50
N ILE A 11 16.16 26.43 -8.52
CA ILE A 11 14.78 26.12 -8.14
C ILE A 11 14.54 26.48 -6.67
N ASN A 12 13.37 27.03 -6.37
CA ASN A 12 12.98 27.42 -5.01
C ASN A 12 12.41 26.21 -4.26
N VAL A 13 13.17 25.69 -3.31
CA VAL A 13 12.85 24.47 -2.57
C VAL A 13 12.63 24.79 -1.10
N ARG A 14 11.70 24.11 -0.42
CA ARG A 14 11.52 24.28 1.03
C ARG A 14 12.78 23.84 1.79
N LYS A 15 13.16 24.58 2.82
CA LYS A 15 14.39 24.37 3.61
C LYS A 15 14.51 22.96 4.20
N GLU A 16 13.38 22.35 4.56
CA GLU A 16 13.29 20.99 5.12
C GLU A 16 13.67 19.89 4.12
N ILE A 17 13.42 20.14 2.83
CA ILE A 17 13.65 19.18 1.74
C ILE A 17 15.10 19.29 1.23
N TYR A 18 15.72 20.45 1.36
CA TYR A 18 17.06 20.74 0.84
C TYR A 18 18.15 19.68 1.15
N PRO A 19 18.24 19.09 2.36
CA PRO A 19 19.24 18.06 2.65
C PRO A 19 19.01 16.74 1.89
N ILE A 20 17.76 16.46 1.52
CA ILE A 20 17.29 15.18 0.99
C ILE A 20 17.14 15.23 -0.53
N ILE A 21 16.78 16.38 -1.10
CA ILE A 21 16.38 16.52 -2.51
C ILE A 21 17.39 15.92 -3.50
N LYS A 22 18.70 16.04 -3.21
CA LYS A 22 19.78 15.50 -4.04
C LYS A 22 19.80 13.98 -4.16
N HIS A 23 19.09 13.28 -3.28
CA HIS A 23 19.02 11.83 -3.21
C HIS A 23 17.74 11.27 -3.84
N ILE A 24 16.76 12.13 -4.17
CA ILE A 24 15.52 11.72 -4.82
C ILE A 24 15.78 11.65 -6.32
N GLU A 25 16.00 10.44 -6.83
CA GLU A 25 16.43 10.20 -8.21
C GLU A 25 15.45 10.77 -9.24
N ASP A 26 14.15 10.51 -9.06
CA ASP A 26 13.09 11.06 -9.92
C ASP A 26 13.16 12.60 -9.97
N VAL A 27 13.29 13.25 -8.81
CA VAL A 27 13.37 14.72 -8.71
C VAL A 27 14.62 15.24 -9.40
N GLU A 28 15.78 14.61 -9.24
CA GLU A 28 17.02 15.06 -9.89
C GLU A 28 16.95 14.87 -11.41
N LYS A 29 16.36 13.77 -11.88
CA LYS A 29 16.08 13.52 -13.31
C LYS A 29 15.15 14.59 -13.89
N TYR A 30 14.03 14.87 -13.23
CA TYR A 30 13.13 15.94 -13.65
C TYR A 30 13.79 17.32 -13.58
N LYS A 31 14.61 17.57 -12.55
CA LYS A 31 15.36 18.83 -12.43
C LYS A 31 16.33 19.02 -13.60
N ASP A 32 17.03 17.96 -14.00
CA ASP A 32 17.97 18.01 -15.12
C ASP A 32 17.22 18.18 -16.45
N GLU A 33 16.13 17.45 -16.67
CA GLU A 33 15.24 17.66 -17.82
C GLU A 33 14.73 19.11 -17.88
N LEU A 34 14.22 19.64 -16.76
CA LEU A 34 13.65 20.99 -16.69
C LEU A 34 14.71 22.08 -16.75
N GLY A 35 15.92 21.83 -16.25
CA GLY A 35 17.07 22.72 -16.39
C GLY A 35 17.57 22.83 -17.83
N THR A 36 17.61 21.70 -18.56
CA THR A 36 17.92 21.72 -20.01
C THR A 36 16.83 22.42 -20.81
N LEU A 37 15.56 22.21 -20.44
CA LEU A 37 14.43 22.94 -21.03
C LEU A 37 14.55 24.44 -20.76
N GLY A 38 14.82 24.86 -19.52
CA GLY A 38 15.01 26.27 -19.15
C GLY A 38 16.13 26.95 -19.94
N SER A 39 17.26 26.26 -20.11
CA SER A 39 18.39 26.73 -20.95
C SER A 39 17.99 26.84 -22.42
N SER A 40 17.20 25.89 -22.91
CA SER A 40 16.64 25.92 -24.27
C SER A 40 15.72 27.13 -24.44
N TRP A 41 14.85 27.42 -23.46
CA TRP A 41 14.00 28.60 -23.46
C TRP A 41 14.78 29.91 -23.48
N ASP A 42 15.91 30.01 -22.77
CA ASP A 42 16.79 31.19 -22.82
C ASP A 42 17.40 31.39 -24.21
N MET A 43 17.88 30.31 -24.82
CA MET A 43 18.37 30.36 -26.19
C MET A 43 17.26 30.76 -27.17
N LEU A 44 16.06 30.17 -27.02
CA LEU A 44 14.92 30.45 -27.89
C LEU A 44 14.42 31.90 -27.73
N ALA A 45 14.41 32.46 -26.51
CA ALA A 45 14.03 33.85 -26.27
C ALA A 45 15.03 34.83 -26.91
N LEU A 46 16.34 34.58 -26.79
CA LEU A 46 17.39 35.38 -27.43
C LEU A 46 17.30 35.30 -28.96
N LEU A 47 17.10 34.11 -29.50
CA LEU A 47 16.91 33.91 -30.95
C LEU A 47 15.61 34.56 -31.45
N GLY A 48 14.56 34.60 -30.63
CA GLY A 48 13.31 35.29 -30.94
C GLY A 48 13.49 36.80 -31.05
N GLN A 49 14.26 37.40 -30.13
CA GLN A 49 14.63 38.82 -30.20
C GLN A 49 15.48 39.13 -31.44
N LEU A 50 16.38 38.22 -31.85
CA LEU A 50 17.18 38.37 -33.06
C LEU A 50 16.39 38.13 -34.36
N GLY A 51 15.29 37.37 -34.28
CA GLY A 51 14.47 36.96 -35.42
C GLY A 51 13.26 37.86 -35.71
N ASP A 52 13.17 39.06 -35.12
CA ASP A 52 12.00 39.95 -35.16
C ASP A 52 10.68 39.26 -34.72
N ILE A 53 10.78 38.27 -33.84
CA ILE A 53 9.63 37.58 -33.28
C ILE A 53 9.20 38.35 -32.04
N ASN A 54 8.23 39.26 -32.19
CA ASN A 54 7.72 40.11 -31.11
C ASN A 54 6.74 39.32 -30.21
N ILE A 55 7.22 38.22 -29.61
CA ILE A 55 6.43 37.34 -28.74
C ILE A 55 6.97 37.43 -27.30
N ASP A 56 6.09 37.74 -26.36
CA ASP A 56 6.39 37.72 -24.93
C ASP A 56 6.42 36.28 -24.41
N ILE A 57 7.56 35.60 -24.62
CA ILE A 57 7.83 34.25 -24.10
C ILE A 57 8.21 34.31 -22.60
N GLY A 58 8.57 35.49 -22.09
CA GLY A 58 9.07 35.68 -20.73
C GLY A 58 8.07 35.25 -19.66
N LYS A 59 6.80 35.68 -19.79
CA LYS A 59 5.73 35.29 -18.86
C LYS A 59 5.46 33.79 -18.85
N THR A 60 5.41 33.16 -20.03
CA THR A 60 5.19 31.71 -20.15
C THR A 60 6.35 30.93 -19.52
N LYS A 61 7.59 31.39 -19.74
CA LYS A 61 8.79 30.83 -19.11
C LYS A 61 8.73 30.94 -17.58
N GLU A 62 8.41 32.11 -17.04
CA GLU A 62 8.33 32.33 -15.59
C GLU A 62 7.25 31.47 -14.94
N ASN A 63 6.06 31.43 -15.54
CA ASN A 63 4.96 30.56 -15.10
C ASN A 63 5.37 29.09 -15.10
N PHE A 64 6.11 28.66 -16.11
CA PHE A 64 6.62 27.30 -16.23
C PHE A 64 7.68 26.96 -15.16
N LEU A 65 8.62 27.87 -14.90
CA LEU A 65 9.62 27.70 -13.85
C LEU A 65 8.99 27.66 -12.45
N ASN A 66 7.99 28.51 -12.20
CA ASN A 66 7.23 28.52 -10.94
C ASN A 66 6.42 27.23 -10.76
N LEU A 67 5.77 26.76 -11.82
CA LEU A 67 5.07 25.48 -11.84
C LEU A 67 6.03 24.33 -11.53
N THR A 68 7.17 24.30 -12.21
CA THR A 68 8.24 23.31 -11.99
C THR A 68 8.70 23.30 -10.54
N SER A 69 8.95 24.48 -9.97
CA SER A 69 9.39 24.61 -8.58
C SER A 69 8.34 24.07 -7.61
N THR A 70 7.06 24.38 -7.84
CA THR A 70 5.95 23.91 -7.01
C THR A 70 5.83 22.40 -7.10
N LEU A 71 5.94 21.86 -8.30
CA LEU A 71 5.85 20.45 -8.60
C LEU A 71 6.97 19.63 -7.97
N LEU A 72 8.23 20.06 -8.11
CA LEU A 72 9.36 19.33 -7.54
C LEU A 72 9.31 19.33 -6.01
N ASN A 73 8.82 20.40 -5.39
CA ASN A 73 8.56 20.39 -3.94
C ASN A 73 7.51 19.35 -3.58
N HIS A 74 6.36 19.32 -4.27
CA HIS A 74 5.31 18.35 -3.99
C HIS A 74 5.74 16.90 -4.25
N LEU A 75 6.43 16.62 -5.36
CA LEU A 75 6.98 15.30 -5.64
C LEU A 75 7.97 14.88 -4.55
N SER A 76 8.83 15.80 -4.10
CA SER A 76 9.76 15.52 -3.01
C SER A 76 9.03 15.23 -1.70
N GLU A 77 8.01 16.01 -1.36
CA GLU A 77 7.20 15.81 -0.16
C GLU A 77 6.46 14.48 -0.18
N GLU A 78 5.81 14.15 -1.29
CA GLU A 78 5.10 12.88 -1.44
C GLU A 78 6.06 11.69 -1.43
N GLN A 79 7.24 11.80 -2.04
CA GLN A 79 8.23 10.74 -1.99
C GLN A 79 8.81 10.57 -0.56
N ILE A 80 9.07 11.67 0.16
CA ILE A 80 9.49 11.62 1.57
C ILE A 80 8.41 10.99 2.44
N LYS A 81 7.15 11.42 2.25
CA LYS A 81 5.99 10.92 2.99
C LYS A 81 5.79 9.43 2.73
N LYS A 82 5.89 8.97 1.48
CA LYS A 82 5.85 7.56 1.10
C LYS A 82 6.90 6.75 1.84
N VAL A 83 8.17 7.12 1.72
CA VAL A 83 9.28 6.41 2.37
C VAL A 83 9.11 6.43 3.89
N THR A 84 8.69 7.55 4.47
CA THR A 84 8.49 7.67 5.91
C THR A 84 7.31 6.83 6.40
N GLN A 85 6.22 6.74 5.64
CA GLN A 85 5.08 5.90 5.96
C GLN A 85 5.46 4.41 5.89
N GLU A 86 6.18 4.01 4.84
CA GLU A 86 6.72 2.65 4.70
C GLU A 86 7.66 2.30 5.86
N MET A 87 8.56 3.22 6.22
CA MET A 87 9.47 3.07 7.36
C MET A 87 8.72 2.93 8.69
N ASN A 88 7.80 3.85 8.97
CA ASN A 88 6.99 3.84 10.19
C ASN A 88 6.26 2.51 10.31
N PHE A 89 5.62 2.08 9.22
CA PHE A 89 4.91 0.83 9.18
C PHE A 89 5.84 -0.37 9.42
N LYS A 90 6.95 -0.50 8.68
CA LYS A 90 7.89 -1.63 8.85
C LYS A 90 8.43 -1.70 10.28
N ALA A 91 8.79 -0.57 10.87
CA ALA A 91 9.24 -0.50 12.25
C ALA A 91 8.13 -0.86 13.25
N GLN A 92 6.90 -0.38 13.04
CA GLN A 92 5.74 -0.68 13.88
C GLN A 92 5.39 -2.17 13.82
N VAL A 93 5.31 -2.75 12.63
CA VAL A 93 5.05 -4.17 12.42
C VAL A 93 6.13 -5.02 13.06
N ALA A 94 7.40 -4.66 12.89
CA ALA A 94 8.50 -5.42 13.45
C ALA A 94 8.39 -5.55 14.98
N ILE A 95 8.02 -4.46 15.67
CA ILE A 95 7.86 -4.49 17.13
C ILE A 95 6.54 -5.14 17.54
N ASP A 96 5.43 -4.86 16.88
CA ASP A 96 4.12 -5.41 17.26
C ASP A 96 4.04 -6.93 17.03
N VAL A 97 4.61 -7.43 15.92
CA VAL A 97 4.71 -8.87 15.67
C VAL A 97 5.59 -9.55 16.73
N LEU A 98 6.70 -8.92 17.11
CA LEU A 98 7.54 -9.43 18.20
C LEU A 98 6.76 -9.48 19.52
N ILE A 99 6.12 -8.39 19.92
CA ILE A 99 5.36 -8.31 21.18
C ILE A 99 4.22 -9.32 21.22
N ARG A 100 3.51 -9.53 20.10
CA ARG A 100 2.50 -10.58 19.99
C ARG A 100 3.09 -11.97 20.20
N ASN A 101 4.19 -12.28 19.54
CA ASN A 101 4.87 -13.57 19.72
C ASN A 101 5.35 -13.80 21.15
N LEU A 102 5.75 -12.72 21.84
CA LEU A 102 6.21 -12.73 23.22
C LEU A 102 5.06 -12.90 24.21
N PHE A 103 3.89 -12.32 23.92
CA PHE A 103 2.68 -12.51 24.71
C PHE A 103 2.30 -13.98 24.84
N GLU A 104 2.31 -14.75 23.73
CA GLU A 104 1.98 -16.18 23.75
C GLU A 104 2.92 -16.96 24.70
N ARG A 105 4.18 -16.52 24.86
CA ARG A 105 5.15 -17.17 25.77
C ARG A 105 4.79 -17.01 27.24
N THR A 106 4.00 -15.99 27.58
CA THR A 106 3.50 -15.78 28.96
C THR A 106 2.49 -16.86 29.34
N ALA A 107 1.64 -17.26 28.40
CA ALA A 107 0.71 -18.37 28.58
C ALA A 107 1.45 -19.72 28.61
N ASP A 108 2.43 -19.89 27.71
CA ASP A 108 3.28 -21.10 27.64
C ASP A 108 3.99 -21.43 28.96
N ILE A 109 4.66 -20.43 29.56
CA ILE A 109 5.37 -20.63 30.84
C ILE A 109 4.39 -20.88 31.99
N GLY A 110 3.25 -20.19 32.00
CA GLY A 110 2.19 -20.38 32.99
C GLY A 110 1.68 -21.81 32.97
N PHE A 111 1.33 -22.32 31.78
CA PHE A 111 0.87 -23.70 31.61
C PHE A 111 1.95 -24.70 32.04
N LEU A 112 3.16 -24.60 31.50
CA LEU A 112 4.20 -25.60 31.74
C LEU A 112 4.64 -25.64 33.22
N ALA A 113 4.61 -24.52 33.93
CA ALA A 113 4.89 -24.49 35.37
C ALA A 113 3.79 -25.15 36.23
N THR A 114 2.58 -25.32 35.69
CA THR A 114 1.47 -26.01 36.36
C THR A 114 1.36 -27.49 36.01
N ASP A 115 2.25 -28.01 35.15
CA ASP A 115 2.25 -29.41 34.71
C ASP A 115 2.50 -30.38 35.88
N ASP A 116 1.55 -31.29 36.10
CA ASP A 116 1.58 -32.24 37.22
C ASP A 116 2.75 -33.24 37.13
N ASP A 117 3.21 -33.59 35.92
CA ASP A 117 4.38 -34.46 35.75
C ASP A 117 5.63 -33.75 36.27
N ILE A 118 5.76 -32.44 36.02
CA ILE A 118 6.88 -31.61 36.50
C ILE A 118 6.81 -31.45 38.02
N ARG A 119 5.63 -31.19 38.58
CA ARG A 119 5.42 -31.07 40.03
C ARG A 119 5.77 -32.37 40.75
N THR A 120 5.24 -33.47 40.27
CA THR A 120 5.49 -34.82 40.81
C THR A 120 6.97 -35.15 40.72
N PHE A 121 7.62 -34.80 39.61
CA PHE A 121 9.05 -34.99 39.44
C PHE A 121 9.87 -34.23 40.49
N ILE A 122 9.62 -32.93 40.71
CA ILE A 122 10.40 -32.16 41.70
C ILE A 122 10.23 -32.73 43.11
N GLN A 123 9.02 -33.17 43.47
CA GLN A 123 8.72 -33.74 44.78
C GLN A 123 9.38 -35.11 45.02
N THR A 124 9.50 -35.91 43.97
CA THR A 124 10.08 -37.27 44.03
C THR A 124 11.59 -37.29 43.77
N PHE A 125 12.15 -36.20 43.23
CA PHE A 125 13.56 -36.11 42.91
C PHE A 125 14.43 -36.04 44.17
N VAL A 126 15.27 -37.06 44.36
CA VAL A 126 16.19 -37.15 45.51
C VAL A 126 17.60 -36.68 45.13
N SER A 127 18.20 -37.28 44.09
CA SER A 127 19.53 -36.88 43.62
C SER A 127 19.84 -37.34 42.20
N LYS A 128 20.82 -36.70 41.55
CA LYS A 128 21.33 -37.11 40.23
C LYS A 128 22.05 -38.47 40.23
N TYR A 129 22.34 -39.03 41.41
CA TYR A 129 23.07 -40.30 41.58
C TYR A 129 22.15 -41.45 42.00
N ASN A 130 20.84 -41.22 42.10
CA ASN A 130 19.84 -42.24 42.38
C ASN A 130 19.23 -42.75 41.08
N ASP A 131 19.18 -44.07 40.90
CA ASP A 131 18.74 -44.72 39.67
C ASP A 131 17.28 -44.40 39.31
N GLU A 132 16.38 -44.33 40.28
CA GLU A 132 14.97 -43.97 40.06
C GLU A 132 14.83 -42.49 39.64
N SER A 133 15.57 -41.60 40.27
CA SER A 133 15.63 -40.16 39.91
C SER A 133 16.21 -39.95 38.50
N LEU A 134 17.14 -40.80 38.05
CA LEU A 134 17.68 -40.78 36.68
C LEU A 134 16.62 -41.13 35.64
N VAL A 135 15.82 -42.17 35.89
CA VAL A 135 14.71 -42.55 35.01
C VAL A 135 13.66 -41.45 34.93
N LEU A 136 13.25 -40.89 36.08
CA LEU A 136 12.28 -39.79 36.11
C LEU A 136 12.81 -38.54 35.38
N ARG A 137 14.09 -38.22 35.54
CA ARG A 137 14.74 -37.12 34.80
C ARG A 137 14.70 -37.35 33.29
N GLN A 138 14.99 -38.57 32.83
CA GLN A 138 14.93 -38.91 31.39
C GLN A 138 13.52 -38.77 30.83
N ASN A 139 12.49 -39.12 31.61
CA ASN A 139 11.09 -38.96 31.20
C ASN A 139 10.71 -37.48 31.03
N ILE A 140 11.06 -36.62 31.99
CA ILE A 140 10.81 -35.17 31.88
C ILE A 140 11.61 -34.56 30.72
N GLN A 141 12.84 -35.01 30.50
CA GLN A 141 13.61 -34.56 29.34
C GLN A 141 12.97 -34.98 28.01
N LYS A 142 12.42 -36.20 27.91
CA LYS A 142 11.63 -36.64 26.74
C LYS A 142 10.42 -35.73 26.55
N ARG A 143 9.71 -35.37 27.63
CA ARG A 143 8.58 -34.44 27.61
C ARG A 143 8.98 -33.04 27.12
N PHE A 144 10.12 -32.52 27.57
CA PHE A 144 10.67 -31.25 27.06
C PHE A 144 11.04 -31.33 25.57
N LYS A 145 11.63 -32.44 25.12
CA LYS A 145 11.92 -32.65 23.68
C LYS A 145 10.64 -32.65 22.86
N GLU A 146 9.60 -33.31 23.35
CA GLU A 146 8.29 -33.38 22.70
C GLU A 146 7.60 -32.01 22.65
N TYR A 147 7.75 -31.17 23.69
CA TYR A 147 7.27 -29.78 23.70
C TYR A 147 7.98 -28.93 22.65
N VAL A 148 9.32 -28.89 22.67
CA VAL A 148 10.12 -28.07 21.75
C VAL A 148 9.99 -28.54 20.29
N SER A 149 9.67 -29.81 20.05
CA SER A 149 9.35 -30.30 18.70
C SER A 149 8.08 -29.68 18.09
N LYS A 150 7.15 -29.20 18.94
CA LYS A 150 5.91 -28.52 18.52
C LYS A 150 6.07 -27.01 18.56
N TYR A 151 6.74 -26.50 19.59
CA TYR A 151 7.07 -25.09 19.76
C TYR A 151 8.55 -24.88 19.44
N SER A 152 8.88 -24.87 18.16
CA SER A 152 10.27 -24.75 17.65
C SER A 152 10.92 -23.40 17.98
N VAL A 153 10.17 -22.48 18.60
CA VAL A 153 10.60 -21.18 19.10
C VAL A 153 11.54 -21.27 20.31
N TYR A 154 11.57 -22.40 21.02
CA TYR A 154 12.45 -22.61 22.17
C TYR A 154 13.70 -23.41 21.79
N PHE A 155 14.82 -23.14 22.47
CA PHE A 155 16.04 -23.96 22.32
C PHE A 155 16.41 -24.73 23.58
N ASP A 156 15.89 -24.33 24.74
CA ASP A 156 16.16 -25.01 26.00
C ASP A 156 15.02 -24.76 27.00
N ILE A 157 14.84 -25.71 27.91
CA ILE A 157 13.93 -25.64 29.04
C ILE A 157 14.74 -26.07 30.25
N VAL A 158 14.76 -25.24 31.30
CA VAL A 158 15.59 -25.47 32.48
C VAL A 158 14.72 -25.44 33.72
N LEU A 159 14.80 -26.51 34.52
CA LEU A 159 14.10 -26.62 35.80
C LEU A 159 15.10 -26.65 36.94
N VAL A 160 14.91 -25.77 37.92
CA VAL A 160 15.76 -25.63 39.09
C VAL A 160 15.00 -25.72 40.40
N ASP A 161 15.67 -26.21 41.44
CA ASP A 161 15.14 -26.19 42.79
C ASP A 161 15.17 -24.78 43.41
N THR A 162 14.58 -24.63 44.59
CA THR A 162 14.53 -23.36 45.34
C THR A 162 15.90 -22.84 45.78
N HIS A 163 16.94 -23.67 45.70
CA HIS A 163 18.34 -23.34 46.02
C HIS A 163 19.18 -23.05 44.77
N GLY A 164 18.57 -23.09 43.58
CA GLY A 164 19.20 -22.82 42.28
C GLY A 164 20.01 -23.96 41.70
N LYS A 165 19.86 -25.19 42.19
CA LYS A 165 20.45 -26.37 41.56
C LYS A 165 19.62 -26.80 40.36
N VAL A 166 20.28 -27.06 39.24
CA VAL A 166 19.61 -27.56 38.02
C VAL A 166 19.21 -29.03 38.23
N ILE A 167 17.91 -29.29 38.22
CA ILE A 167 17.32 -30.63 38.40
C ILE A 167 17.33 -31.37 37.05
N VAL A 168 16.72 -30.76 36.03
CA VAL A 168 16.61 -31.27 34.65
C VAL A 168 16.68 -30.12 33.66
N ARG A 169 17.19 -30.41 32.47
CA ARG A 169 17.19 -29.49 31.33
C ARG A 169 16.96 -30.24 30.03
N LEU A 170 16.54 -29.54 28.99
CA LEU A 170 16.41 -30.12 27.65
C LEU A 170 17.79 -30.47 27.07
N ASN A 171 18.70 -29.49 27.02
CA ASN A 171 20.02 -29.66 26.41
C ASN A 171 21.08 -30.13 27.43
N ASP A 172 21.32 -31.45 27.51
CA ASP A 172 22.29 -32.03 28.44
C ASP A 172 23.77 -31.76 28.11
N ASP A 173 24.09 -31.20 26.94
CA ASP A 173 25.49 -30.89 26.58
C ASP A 173 26.06 -29.78 27.49
N ILE A 174 25.20 -28.93 28.04
CA ILE A 174 25.58 -27.81 28.89
C ILE A 174 25.62 -28.26 30.37
N LYS A 175 26.84 -28.42 30.89
CA LYS A 175 27.12 -28.93 32.24
C LYS A 175 27.10 -27.85 33.34
N VAL A 176 26.02 -27.06 33.40
CA VAL A 176 25.80 -26.10 34.51
C VAL A 176 25.01 -26.78 35.61
N GLU A 177 25.56 -26.87 36.82
CA GLU A 177 24.92 -27.55 37.95
C GLU A 177 24.15 -26.60 38.87
N LYS A 178 24.54 -25.33 38.94
CA LYS A 178 23.95 -24.33 39.82
C LYS A 178 23.83 -22.98 39.11
N ILE A 179 22.72 -22.31 39.36
CA ILE A 179 22.37 -20.98 38.86
C ILE A 179 22.58 -19.96 39.98
N ASP A 180 22.81 -18.70 39.62
CA ASP A 180 22.78 -17.59 40.56
C ASP A 180 21.49 -17.59 41.40
N THR A 181 21.68 -17.74 42.71
CA THR A 181 20.61 -17.76 43.71
C THR A 181 19.82 -16.45 43.69
N SER A 182 20.43 -15.32 43.30
CA SER A 182 19.75 -14.03 43.23
C SER A 182 18.63 -14.01 42.19
N PHE A 183 18.85 -14.65 41.04
CA PHE A 183 17.86 -14.80 39.98
C PHE A 183 16.69 -15.68 40.44
N VAL A 184 17.00 -16.83 41.06
CA VAL A 184 15.99 -17.77 41.57
C VAL A 184 15.12 -17.10 42.63
N GLN A 185 15.73 -16.39 43.59
CA GLN A 185 15.00 -15.65 44.61
C GLN A 185 14.15 -14.52 44.03
N LYS A 186 14.61 -13.85 42.96
CA LYS A 186 13.80 -12.85 42.25
C LYS A 186 12.52 -13.48 41.68
N VAL A 187 12.61 -14.66 41.07
CA VAL A 187 11.45 -15.35 40.50
C VAL A 187 10.51 -15.87 41.60
N LEU A 188 11.06 -16.48 42.64
CA LEU A 188 10.26 -17.03 43.76
C LEU A 188 9.51 -15.95 44.55
N ASN A 189 10.11 -14.78 44.72
CA ASN A 189 9.52 -13.64 45.44
C ASN A 189 8.67 -12.75 44.53
N SER A 190 8.54 -13.06 43.24
CA SER A 190 7.69 -12.31 42.33
C SER A 190 6.21 -12.57 42.64
N ASN A 191 5.43 -11.48 42.63
CA ASN A 191 3.98 -11.55 42.69
C ASN A 191 3.34 -11.68 41.30
N ASP A 192 4.13 -11.49 40.24
CA ASP A 192 3.67 -11.60 38.86
C ASP A 192 3.60 -13.08 38.41
N ASP A 193 2.74 -13.35 37.42
CA ASP A 193 2.54 -14.69 36.85
C ASP A 193 3.70 -15.18 35.98
N TYR A 194 4.71 -14.33 35.75
CA TYR A 194 5.98 -14.70 35.13
C TYR A 194 7.01 -13.60 35.37
N VAL A 195 8.28 -13.91 35.12
CA VAL A 195 9.39 -12.96 35.08
C VAL A 195 10.05 -13.04 33.71
N GLU A 196 9.91 -11.97 32.93
CA GLU A 196 10.56 -11.81 31.63
C GLU A 196 11.94 -11.13 31.81
N THR A 197 12.99 -11.71 31.23
CA THR A 197 14.35 -11.14 31.31
C THR A 197 15.15 -11.30 30.02
N TYR A 198 15.80 -10.22 29.59
CA TYR A 198 16.77 -10.22 28.50
C TYR A 198 18.15 -9.77 28.97
N LYS A 199 18.97 -10.74 29.41
CA LYS A 199 20.29 -10.49 30.00
C LYS A 199 21.20 -11.70 29.83
N PHE A 200 22.43 -11.60 30.31
CA PHE A 200 23.28 -12.77 30.48
C PHE A 200 22.68 -13.69 31.56
N HIS A 201 22.63 -14.98 31.26
CA HIS A 201 22.14 -16.01 32.17
C HIS A 201 23.20 -17.10 32.33
N ASP A 202 23.66 -17.34 33.55
CA ASP A 202 24.76 -18.27 33.84
C ASP A 202 24.46 -19.73 33.39
N PHE A 203 23.19 -20.10 33.31
CA PHE A 203 22.73 -21.43 32.84
C PHE A 203 22.66 -21.56 31.31
N VAL A 204 22.91 -20.45 30.61
CA VAL A 204 22.96 -20.32 29.16
C VAL A 204 24.26 -19.56 28.78
N PRO A 205 25.45 -20.10 29.13
CA PRO A 205 26.71 -19.37 29.01
C PRO A 205 27.13 -19.10 27.56
N GLN A 206 26.57 -19.85 26.60
CA GLN A 206 26.89 -19.69 25.18
C GLN A 206 26.35 -18.39 24.56
N TYR A 207 25.38 -17.73 25.20
CA TYR A 207 24.80 -16.47 24.71
C TYR A 207 25.14 -15.31 25.63
N LYS A 208 25.61 -14.18 25.06
CA LYS A 208 25.90 -12.95 25.83
C LYS A 208 24.65 -12.35 26.47
N LYS A 209 23.51 -12.42 25.78
CA LYS A 209 22.18 -12.12 26.29
C LYS A 209 21.22 -13.18 25.75
N SER A 210 20.29 -13.62 26.57
CA SER A 210 19.21 -14.52 26.18
C SER A 210 17.89 -14.01 26.74
N LEU A 211 16.81 -14.21 25.96
CA LEU A 211 15.45 -13.94 26.40
C LEU A 211 14.91 -15.17 27.12
N VAL A 212 14.57 -15.01 28.39
CA VAL A 212 14.09 -16.09 29.25
C VAL A 212 12.82 -15.65 29.96
N TYR A 213 11.79 -16.48 29.84
CA TYR A 213 10.58 -16.43 30.65
C TYR A 213 10.71 -17.43 31.78
N SER A 214 10.55 -16.99 33.02
CA SER A 214 10.63 -17.85 34.19
C SER A 214 9.42 -17.74 35.07
N TYR A 215 9.01 -18.84 35.66
CA TYR A 215 7.90 -18.86 36.61
C TYR A 215 8.15 -19.86 37.74
N LYS A 216 7.51 -19.60 38.88
CA LYS A 216 7.60 -20.45 40.06
C LYS A 216 6.72 -21.69 39.87
N VAL A 217 7.29 -22.86 40.12
CA VAL A 217 6.54 -24.12 40.13
C VAL A 217 6.03 -24.33 41.54
N ASN A 218 4.72 -24.22 41.73
CA ASN A 218 4.06 -24.43 43.01
C ASN A 218 3.57 -25.87 43.13
N LYS A 219 3.43 -26.35 44.37
CA LYS A 219 2.85 -27.67 44.67
C LYS A 219 1.41 -27.84 44.19
N THR A 220 0.62 -26.77 44.22
CA THR A 220 -0.77 -26.70 43.73
C THR A 220 -1.00 -25.35 43.05
N ASN A 221 -2.15 -25.19 42.40
CA ASN A 221 -2.55 -23.92 41.78
C ASN A 221 -2.99 -22.85 42.80
N ASP A 222 -3.03 -23.17 44.11
CA ASP A 222 -3.42 -22.23 45.15
C ASP A 222 -2.36 -21.15 45.36
N SER A 223 -2.80 -19.91 45.57
CA SER A 223 -1.92 -18.73 45.73
C SER A 223 -0.98 -18.81 46.94
N ASN A 224 -1.33 -19.63 47.96
CA ASN A 224 -0.52 -19.86 49.17
C ASN A 224 0.27 -21.17 49.12
N SER A 225 0.32 -21.83 47.96
CA SER A 225 1.01 -23.10 47.80
C SER A 225 2.52 -22.95 48.00
N GLU A 226 3.14 -24.00 48.56
CA GLU A 226 4.59 -24.09 48.68
C GLU A 226 5.27 -24.05 47.31
N ASN A 227 6.36 -23.27 47.21
CA ASN A 227 7.22 -23.19 46.04
C ASN A 227 8.11 -24.44 45.95
N LEU A 228 8.01 -25.20 44.86
CA LEU A 228 8.84 -26.39 44.61
C LEU A 228 10.13 -26.05 43.85
N GLY A 229 10.09 -25.05 42.97
CA GLY A 229 11.23 -24.69 42.14
C GLY A 229 10.92 -23.56 41.16
N VAL A 230 11.82 -23.34 40.20
CA VAL A 230 11.65 -22.37 39.12
C VAL A 230 11.84 -23.07 37.77
N LEU A 231 10.91 -22.83 36.86
CA LEU A 231 10.97 -23.27 35.48
C LEU A 231 11.33 -22.08 34.59
N SER A 232 12.24 -22.29 33.65
CA SER A 232 12.72 -21.27 32.71
C SER A 232 12.65 -21.77 31.27
N LEU A 233 11.96 -21.02 30.42
CA LEU A 233 11.88 -21.24 28.97
C LEU A 233 12.87 -20.32 28.24
N CYS A 234 13.81 -20.89 27.49
CA CYS A 234 14.83 -20.15 26.75
C CYS A 234 14.41 -19.96 25.29
N PHE A 235 14.16 -18.71 24.90
CA PHE A 235 13.59 -18.36 23.60
C PHE A 235 14.67 -18.14 22.52
N ARG A 236 14.42 -18.64 21.30
CA ARG A 236 15.27 -18.42 20.11
C ARG A 236 15.05 -17.02 19.53
N PHE A 237 15.36 -16.01 20.33
CA PHE A 237 15.16 -14.60 19.97
C PHE A 237 15.77 -14.25 18.62
N THR A 238 17.02 -14.66 18.37
CA THR A 238 17.70 -14.36 17.10
C THR A 238 17.02 -14.97 15.88
N ASP A 239 16.52 -16.21 15.98
CA ASP A 239 15.85 -16.90 14.87
C ASP A 239 14.51 -16.22 14.55
N GLU A 240 13.77 -15.83 15.59
CA GLU A 240 12.52 -15.10 15.42
C GLU A 240 12.73 -13.74 14.75
N MET A 241 13.75 -13.00 15.19
CA MET A 241 14.07 -11.71 14.58
C MET A 241 14.50 -11.85 13.13
N ASN A 242 15.30 -12.88 12.79
CA ASN A 242 15.64 -13.15 11.39
C ASN A 242 14.38 -13.44 10.56
N GLY A 243 13.42 -14.21 11.09
CA GLY A 243 12.15 -14.50 10.42
C GLY A 243 11.30 -13.25 10.18
N ILE A 244 11.18 -12.38 11.20
CA ILE A 244 10.47 -11.09 11.07
C ILE A 244 11.17 -10.18 10.05
N PHE A 245 12.49 -10.04 10.14
CA PHE A 245 13.25 -9.15 9.26
C PHE A 245 13.25 -9.62 7.80
N ASN A 246 13.40 -10.92 7.54
CA ASN A 246 13.40 -11.44 6.17
C ASN A 246 12.09 -11.20 5.42
N ASN A 247 10.96 -11.06 6.13
CA ASN A 247 9.66 -10.77 5.52
C ASN A 247 9.42 -9.28 5.29
N LEU A 248 10.09 -8.40 6.05
CA LEU A 248 9.86 -6.95 6.01
C LEU A 248 10.92 -6.17 5.23
N VAL A 249 12.17 -6.67 5.22
CA VAL A 249 13.31 -5.96 4.65
C VAL A 249 13.31 -6.07 3.13
N ASP A 250 13.27 -4.92 2.45
CA ASP A 250 13.60 -4.81 1.04
C ASP A 250 15.11 -4.71 0.84
N THR A 251 15.69 -5.80 0.35
CA THR A 251 17.14 -5.88 0.03
C THR A 251 17.61 -4.84 -0.98
N LYS A 252 16.73 -4.28 -1.83
CA LYS A 252 17.09 -3.25 -2.81
C LYS A 252 17.45 -1.92 -2.15
N ASN A 253 16.72 -1.55 -1.10
CA ASN A 253 16.88 -0.26 -0.42
C ASN A 253 18.03 -0.28 0.60
N LYS A 254 18.68 -1.44 0.81
CA LYS A 254 19.70 -1.65 1.85
C LYS A 254 19.25 -1.13 3.22
N GLU A 255 17.96 -1.30 3.51
CA GLU A 255 17.37 -0.85 4.75
C GLU A 255 17.77 -1.77 5.91
N CYS A 256 18.03 -1.17 7.06
CA CYS A 256 18.36 -1.87 8.29
C CYS A 256 17.18 -1.76 9.25
N LEU A 257 16.56 -2.90 9.55
CA LEU A 257 15.53 -3.02 10.56
C LEU A 257 16.14 -3.55 11.86
N LEU A 258 15.88 -2.85 12.96
CA LEU A 258 16.51 -3.05 14.25
C LEU A 258 15.45 -3.11 15.35
N ILE A 259 15.81 -3.76 16.46
CA ILE A 259 15.11 -3.59 17.74
C ILE A 259 16.07 -2.92 18.72
N LEU A 260 15.61 -1.87 19.38
CA LEU A 260 16.34 -1.13 20.40
C LEU A 260 15.79 -1.45 21.80
N ASP A 261 16.65 -1.45 22.82
CA ASP A 261 16.21 -1.46 24.21
C ASP A 261 15.83 -0.05 24.74
N GLU A 262 15.51 0.04 26.03
CA GLU A 262 15.02 1.28 26.66
C GLU A 262 16.04 2.44 26.61
N ASP A 263 17.32 2.11 26.50
CA ASP A 263 18.44 3.05 26.46
C ASP A 263 18.92 3.36 25.03
N GLY A 264 18.29 2.75 24.02
CA GLY A 264 18.62 2.91 22.61
C GLY A 264 19.76 2.02 22.12
N PHE A 265 20.08 0.93 22.82
CA PHE A 265 21.06 -0.04 22.34
C PHE A 265 20.42 -1.08 21.42
N VAL A 266 21.11 -1.40 20.33
CA VAL A 266 20.68 -2.40 19.36
C VAL A 266 20.71 -3.79 20.00
N ILE A 267 19.55 -4.44 20.11
CA ILE A 267 19.42 -5.82 20.60
C ILE A 267 19.18 -6.85 19.50
N ALA A 268 18.66 -6.40 18.35
CA ALA A 268 18.54 -7.19 17.12
C ALA A 268 18.78 -6.30 15.90
N SER A 269 19.40 -6.86 14.87
CA SER A 269 19.70 -6.17 13.60
C SER A 269 19.48 -7.11 12.42
N SER A 270 18.87 -6.61 11.35
CA SER A 270 18.77 -7.28 10.05
C SER A 270 20.10 -7.34 9.31
N ASP A 271 21.00 -6.37 9.55
CA ASP A 271 22.37 -6.34 9.01
C ASP A 271 23.37 -6.24 10.17
N LYS A 272 23.81 -7.40 10.66
CA LYS A 272 24.70 -7.49 11.82
C LYS A 272 26.14 -7.07 11.50
N GLU A 273 26.55 -7.18 10.24
CA GLU A 273 27.91 -6.81 9.80
C GLU A 273 28.04 -5.28 9.77
N HIS A 274 26.99 -4.59 9.37
CA HIS A 274 26.97 -3.13 9.32
C HIS A 274 26.57 -2.48 10.64
N ILE A 275 25.52 -2.99 11.30
CA ILE A 275 25.05 -2.49 12.61
C ILE A 275 25.17 -3.60 13.66
N ASN A 276 26.27 -3.52 14.42
CA ASN A 276 26.57 -4.45 15.50
C ASN A 276 25.58 -4.35 16.67
N LEU A 277 25.33 -5.50 17.32
CA LEU A 277 24.58 -5.54 18.58
C LEU A 277 25.31 -4.74 19.66
N GLY A 278 24.55 -3.97 20.45
CA GLY A 278 25.07 -3.06 21.47
C GLY A 278 25.55 -1.71 20.94
N ALA A 279 25.41 -1.43 19.65
CA ALA A 279 25.55 -0.06 19.13
C ALA A 279 24.46 0.84 19.73
N LYS A 280 24.80 2.09 20.06
CA LYS A 280 23.85 3.07 20.58
C LYS A 280 23.30 3.93 19.46
N LEU A 281 21.97 4.00 19.35
CA LEU A 281 21.25 4.79 18.35
C LEU A 281 20.23 5.72 19.03
N PRO A 282 19.88 6.85 18.40
CA PRO A 282 18.87 7.75 18.93
C PRO A 282 17.46 7.17 18.77
N ILE A 283 16.64 7.31 19.82
CA ILE A 283 15.22 6.96 19.81
C ILE A 283 14.41 8.15 19.25
N ILE A 284 13.70 7.95 18.13
CA ILE A 284 13.00 8.99 17.36
C ILE A 284 11.48 8.73 17.37
N LEU A 285 10.82 9.05 18.48
CA LEU A 285 9.37 8.81 18.64
C LEU A 285 8.51 9.97 18.11
N ASN A 286 8.88 11.21 18.45
CA ASN A 286 8.02 12.40 18.25
C ASN A 286 8.18 13.07 16.87
N GLU A 287 9.12 12.61 16.05
CA GLU A 287 9.38 13.15 14.70
C GLU A 287 8.95 12.11 13.66
N ASN A 288 8.46 12.55 12.49
CA ASN A 288 8.10 11.64 11.39
C ASN A 288 9.31 10.83 10.91
N TYR A 289 10.47 11.47 10.84
CA TYR A 289 11.77 10.85 10.58
C TYR A 289 12.87 11.78 11.08
N LYS A 290 14.11 11.27 11.17
CA LYS A 290 15.30 12.08 11.45
C LYS A 290 16.47 11.65 10.58
N LEU A 291 17.28 12.62 10.15
CA LEU A 291 18.56 12.35 9.49
C LEU A 291 19.64 12.08 10.53
N ILE A 292 20.25 10.90 10.48
CA ILE A 292 21.31 10.49 11.41
C ILE A 292 22.53 9.99 10.64
N SER A 293 23.73 10.25 11.16
CA SER A 293 24.96 9.70 10.62
C SER A 293 25.43 8.53 11.48
N PHE A 294 25.66 7.38 10.88
CA PHE A 294 26.17 6.18 11.55
C PHE A 294 27.24 5.50 10.70
N ALA A 295 28.37 5.14 11.32
CA ALA A 295 29.49 4.46 10.67
C ALA A 295 29.95 5.11 9.34
N GLY A 296 29.93 6.44 9.26
CA GLY A 296 30.36 7.21 8.08
C GLY A 296 29.36 7.27 6.93
N ARG A 297 28.09 6.90 7.15
CA ARG A 297 26.98 7.07 6.20
C ARG A 297 25.82 7.82 6.84
N ASP A 298 25.05 8.52 6.01
CA ASP A 298 23.84 9.23 6.42
C ASP A 298 22.59 8.40 6.13
N TYR A 299 21.67 8.38 7.09
CA TYR A 299 20.43 7.62 7.07
C TYR A 299 19.24 8.52 7.32
N ILE A 300 18.11 8.17 6.72
CA ILE A 300 16.80 8.51 7.25
C ILE A 300 16.42 7.43 8.27
N ALA A 301 16.00 7.82 9.47
CA ALA A 301 15.68 6.90 10.55
C ALA A 301 14.35 7.23 11.25
N LYS A 302 13.68 6.18 11.74
CA LYS A 302 12.43 6.28 12.51
C LYS A 302 12.37 5.20 13.59
N THR A 303 11.86 5.57 14.77
CA THR A 303 11.55 4.64 15.87
C THR A 303 10.04 4.59 16.12
N CYS A 304 9.54 3.38 16.40
CA CYS A 304 8.16 3.10 16.76
C CYS A 304 8.12 2.35 18.10
N GLN A 305 7.17 2.74 18.96
CA GLN A 305 6.83 2.00 20.17
C GLN A 305 5.72 1.00 19.84
N THR A 306 5.69 -0.14 20.53
CA THR A 306 4.58 -1.09 20.34
C THR A 306 3.23 -0.48 20.73
N ASN A 307 2.19 -0.86 20.00
CA ASN A 307 0.80 -0.60 20.37
C ASN A 307 0.33 -1.49 21.52
N GLY A 308 1.13 -2.51 21.88
CA GLY A 308 0.77 -3.57 22.80
C GLY A 308 -0.18 -4.60 22.16
N TYR A 309 -0.32 -5.75 22.81
CA TYR A 309 -1.25 -6.80 22.42
C TYR A 309 -2.00 -7.30 23.65
N GLN A 310 -3.33 -7.11 23.68
CA GLN A 310 -4.18 -7.53 24.82
C GLN A 310 -3.71 -6.98 26.18
N GLY A 311 -3.18 -5.75 26.20
CA GLY A 311 -2.64 -5.10 27.39
C GLY A 311 -1.19 -5.48 27.72
N PHE A 312 -0.57 -6.40 26.97
CA PHE A 312 0.84 -6.74 27.10
C PHE A 312 1.71 -5.85 26.20
N TYR A 313 2.72 -5.22 26.80
CA TYR A 313 3.67 -4.33 26.12
C TYR A 313 5.11 -4.87 26.12
N GLY A 314 5.35 -6.02 26.76
CA GLY A 314 6.68 -6.62 26.93
C GLY A 314 7.69 -5.71 27.63
N LEU A 315 8.97 -5.99 27.40
CA LEU A 315 10.06 -5.07 27.75
C LEU A 315 9.94 -3.79 26.92
N LYS A 316 10.45 -2.66 27.45
CA LYS A 316 10.43 -1.33 26.79
C LYS A 316 11.35 -1.28 25.57
N TRP A 317 11.03 -2.08 24.57
CA TRP A 317 11.74 -2.22 23.32
C TRP A 317 11.05 -1.41 22.23
N TYR A 318 11.83 -1.03 21.24
CA TYR A 318 11.37 -0.20 20.14
C TYR A 318 11.76 -0.81 18.80
N GLY A 319 10.84 -0.77 17.84
CA GLY A 319 11.15 -1.02 16.44
C GLY A 319 11.86 0.19 15.87
N HIS A 320 12.97 -0.01 15.16
CA HIS A 320 13.73 1.07 14.56
C HIS A 320 14.16 0.70 13.15
N ILE A 321 14.02 1.62 12.22
CA ILE A 321 14.44 1.42 10.84
C ILE A 321 15.37 2.55 10.41
N MET A 322 16.41 2.18 9.65
CA MET A 322 17.37 3.10 9.05
C MET A 322 17.50 2.77 7.57
N ILE A 323 17.30 3.74 6.70
CA ILE A 323 17.53 3.58 5.26
C ILE A 323 18.65 4.53 4.85
N PRO A 324 19.75 4.06 4.21
CA PRO A 324 20.79 4.95 3.72
C PRO A 324 20.18 5.96 2.74
N LEU A 325 20.53 7.24 2.86
CA LEU A 325 19.93 8.30 2.03
C LEU A 325 20.09 8.05 0.52
N GLU A 326 21.21 7.45 0.11
CA GLU A 326 21.50 7.08 -1.28
C GLU A 326 20.51 6.05 -1.86
N TYR A 327 19.85 5.26 -1.01
CA TYR A 327 18.95 4.17 -1.42
C TYR A 327 17.49 4.44 -1.06
N ALA A 328 17.23 5.39 -0.14
CA ALA A 328 15.91 5.66 0.39
C ALA A 328 14.89 6.10 -0.68
N PHE A 329 15.36 6.70 -1.78
CA PHE A 329 14.50 7.33 -2.79
C PHE A 329 14.77 6.82 -4.21
N LEU A 330 15.31 5.61 -4.34
CA LEU A 330 15.58 5.02 -5.65
C LEU A 330 14.29 4.75 -6.41
N SER A 331 14.34 5.03 -7.70
CA SER A 331 13.26 4.72 -8.63
C SER A 331 13.23 3.21 -8.83
N ASN A 332 12.11 2.55 -8.52
CA ASN A 332 11.95 1.17 -8.97
C ASN A 332 11.69 1.22 -10.47
N GLU A 333 12.58 0.65 -11.29
CA GLU A 333 12.34 0.31 -12.71
C GLU A 333 11.13 -0.64 -12.80
N SER A 334 9.94 -0.08 -12.65
CA SER A 334 8.68 -0.76 -12.83
C SER A 334 8.29 -0.42 -14.26
N GLU A 335 8.00 -1.43 -15.07
CA GLU A 335 7.42 -1.26 -16.40
C GLU A 335 6.34 -0.17 -16.31
N SER A 336 6.44 0.85 -17.17
CA SER A 336 5.48 1.95 -17.19
C SER A 336 4.09 1.36 -17.36
N LEU A 337 3.33 1.26 -16.27
CA LEU A 337 1.93 0.84 -16.28
C LEU A 337 1.19 1.87 -17.13
N GLU A 338 0.72 1.50 -18.32
CA GLU A 338 -0.20 2.34 -19.09
C GLU A 338 -1.52 2.42 -18.30
N VAL A 339 -1.65 3.47 -17.49
CA VAL A 339 -2.87 3.78 -16.72
C VAL A 339 -3.81 4.56 -17.63
N ASP A 340 -5.06 4.12 -17.73
CA ASP A 340 -6.10 4.86 -18.46
C ASP A 340 -6.27 6.26 -17.84
N THR A 341 -6.30 7.27 -18.69
CA THR A 341 -6.67 8.66 -18.37
C THR A 341 -7.91 8.80 -17.49
N LYS A 342 -8.90 7.91 -17.61
CA LYS A 342 -10.10 7.91 -16.75
C LYS A 342 -9.78 7.67 -15.28
N ILE A 343 -8.83 6.78 -14.99
CA ILE A 343 -8.41 6.45 -13.63
C ILE A 343 -7.65 7.64 -13.02
N ILE A 344 -6.81 8.30 -13.82
CA ILE A 344 -6.08 9.51 -13.41
C ILE A 344 -7.08 10.61 -13.04
N ASN A 345 -8.09 10.85 -13.88
CA ASN A 345 -9.12 11.85 -13.61
C ASN A 345 -9.92 11.54 -12.33
N ALA A 346 -10.31 10.28 -12.13
CA ALA A 346 -10.98 9.85 -10.91
C ALA A 346 -10.11 10.05 -9.65
N MET A 347 -8.79 9.82 -9.77
CA MET A 347 -7.82 10.04 -8.69
C MET A 347 -7.69 11.52 -8.32
N MET A 348 -7.69 12.42 -9.31
CA MET A 348 -7.55 13.87 -9.08
C MET A 348 -8.70 14.48 -8.27
N GLU A 349 -9.87 13.85 -8.26
CA GLU A 349 -11.03 14.27 -7.47
C GLU A 349 -11.01 13.72 -6.04
N ASN A 350 -10.11 12.79 -5.73
CA ASN A 350 -10.00 12.20 -4.41
C ASN A 350 -8.97 12.96 -3.54
N GLU A 351 -9.47 13.83 -2.66
CA GLU A 351 -8.63 14.63 -1.76
C GLU A 351 -7.76 13.80 -0.80
N GLN A 352 -8.07 12.51 -0.59
CA GLN A 352 -7.27 11.60 0.25
C GLN A 352 -5.93 11.22 -0.40
N HIS A 353 -5.92 11.12 -1.73
CA HIS A 353 -4.75 10.73 -2.52
C HIS A 353 -4.15 11.91 -3.30
N PHE A 354 -4.90 12.99 -3.49
CA PHE A 354 -4.48 14.17 -4.25
C PHE A 354 -4.71 15.45 -3.45
N SER A 355 -3.64 16.15 -3.10
CA SER A 355 -3.77 17.40 -2.37
C SER A 355 -4.39 18.50 -3.25
N LYS A 356 -5.03 19.50 -2.61
CA LYS A 356 -5.61 20.65 -3.31
C LYS A 356 -4.55 21.41 -4.11
N GLU A 357 -3.35 21.53 -3.56
CA GLU A 357 -2.21 22.17 -4.20
C GLU A 357 -1.78 21.40 -5.45
N LEU A 358 -1.77 20.06 -5.41
CA LEU A 358 -1.45 19.24 -6.58
C LEU A 358 -2.50 19.39 -7.69
N LYS A 359 -3.79 19.41 -7.32
CA LYS A 359 -4.88 19.70 -8.25
C LYS A 359 -4.72 21.08 -8.92
N GLU A 360 -4.33 22.10 -8.15
CA GLU A 360 -4.01 23.42 -8.71
C GLU A 360 -2.82 23.41 -9.66
N VAL A 361 -1.75 22.66 -9.35
CA VAL A 361 -0.58 22.51 -10.23
C VAL A 361 -0.99 21.93 -11.57
N PHE A 362 -1.82 20.88 -11.58
CA PHE A 362 -2.33 20.30 -12.82
C PHE A 362 -3.20 21.28 -13.62
N ASN A 363 -4.11 21.99 -12.96
CA ASN A 363 -4.94 23.00 -13.63
C ASN A 363 -4.09 24.14 -14.22
N LYS A 364 -3.11 24.65 -13.46
CA LYS A 364 -2.17 25.69 -13.93
C LYS A 364 -1.33 25.21 -15.10
N SER A 365 -0.89 23.95 -15.09
CA SER A 365 -0.16 23.36 -16.22
C SER A 365 -0.97 23.40 -17.51
N LYS A 366 -2.24 22.99 -17.45
CA LYS A 366 -3.14 23.03 -18.61
C LYS A 366 -3.29 24.45 -19.16
N THR A 367 -3.48 25.43 -18.28
CA THR A 367 -3.54 26.85 -18.69
C THR A 367 -2.23 27.33 -19.31
N ILE A 368 -1.07 26.92 -18.77
CA ILE A 368 0.25 27.24 -19.35
C ILE A 368 0.39 26.61 -20.75
N GLN A 369 -0.09 25.39 -20.95
CA GLN A 369 -0.09 24.72 -22.25
C GLN A 369 -0.99 25.45 -23.26
N ASP A 370 -2.21 25.80 -22.88
CA ASP A 370 -3.14 26.53 -23.75
C ASP A 370 -2.55 27.90 -24.15
N ASN A 371 -1.91 28.59 -23.20
CA ASN A 371 -1.21 29.85 -23.46
C ASN A 371 0.00 29.65 -24.39
N LEU A 372 0.78 28.59 -24.19
CA LEU A 372 1.93 28.24 -25.03
C LEU A 372 1.51 27.89 -26.47
N LEU A 373 0.43 27.11 -26.61
CA LEU A 373 -0.21 26.81 -27.90
C LEU A 373 -0.64 28.10 -28.60
N ARG A 374 -1.33 28.99 -27.88
CA ARG A 374 -1.78 30.29 -28.38
C ARG A 374 -0.61 31.18 -28.82
N VAL A 375 0.46 31.21 -28.03
CA VAL A 375 1.69 31.95 -28.35
C VAL A 375 2.35 31.43 -29.62
N ILE A 376 2.52 30.11 -29.76
CA ILE A 376 3.09 29.48 -30.96
C ILE A 376 2.21 29.75 -32.17
N TRP A 377 0.90 29.63 -32.00
CA TRP A 377 -0.09 29.85 -33.06
C TRP A 377 -0.05 31.30 -33.55
N ASN A 378 -0.14 32.27 -32.64
CA ASN A 378 -0.02 33.70 -32.94
C ASN A 378 1.32 34.02 -33.62
N GLY A 379 2.41 33.40 -33.15
CA GLY A 379 3.73 33.51 -33.78
C GLY A 379 3.71 33.04 -35.23
N ASN A 380 3.14 31.86 -35.50
CA ASN A 380 3.02 31.32 -36.85
C ASN A 380 2.14 32.21 -37.75
N ILE A 381 1.06 32.77 -37.22
CA ILE A 381 0.20 33.74 -37.94
C ILE A 381 0.97 35.03 -38.24
N ALA A 382 1.71 35.59 -37.29
CA ALA A 382 2.52 36.79 -37.54
C ALA A 382 3.58 36.55 -38.64
N GLN A 383 4.25 35.40 -38.61
CA GLN A 383 5.23 35.00 -39.64
C GLN A 383 4.59 34.71 -41.00
N SER A 384 3.30 34.34 -41.05
CA SER A 384 2.57 34.19 -42.32
C SER A 384 2.38 35.50 -43.07
N LYS A 385 2.33 36.63 -42.35
CA LYS A 385 2.08 37.97 -42.91
C LYS A 385 3.34 38.69 -43.38
N LEU A 386 4.51 38.31 -42.85
CA LEU A 386 5.79 38.93 -43.13
C LEU A 386 6.52 38.18 -44.26
N ASN A 387 6.79 38.87 -45.37
CA ASN A 387 7.70 38.38 -46.42
C ASN A 387 9.16 38.64 -46.02
N SER A 388 9.62 38.01 -44.92
CA SER A 388 10.98 38.16 -44.40
C SER A 388 11.89 36.99 -44.78
N VAL A 389 13.20 37.26 -44.92
CA VAL A 389 14.23 36.24 -45.15
C VAL A 389 14.39 35.29 -43.94
N ASN A 390 13.93 35.72 -42.76
CA ASN A 390 14.05 34.97 -41.50
C ASN A 390 12.84 34.07 -41.19
N ARG A 391 11.84 33.98 -42.09
CA ARG A 391 10.58 33.24 -41.86
C ARG A 391 10.78 31.75 -41.54
N GLU A 392 11.67 31.06 -42.27
CA GLU A 392 11.96 29.64 -42.01
C GLU A 392 12.64 29.44 -40.66
N PHE A 393 13.56 30.33 -40.31
CA PHE A 393 14.24 30.32 -39.01
C PHE A 393 13.25 30.52 -37.86
N SER A 394 12.39 31.54 -37.96
CA SER A 394 11.38 31.85 -36.94
C SER A 394 10.35 30.73 -36.75
N LYS A 395 9.92 30.07 -37.83
CA LYS A 395 9.04 28.89 -37.74
C LYS A 395 9.72 27.70 -37.09
N SER A 396 10.99 27.44 -37.42
CA SER A 396 11.76 26.37 -36.76
C SER A 396 11.88 26.62 -35.26
N LEU A 397 12.09 27.88 -34.86
CA LEU A 397 12.16 28.29 -33.46
C LEU A 397 10.83 28.03 -32.71
N LEU A 398 9.70 28.44 -33.30
CA LEU A 398 8.37 28.21 -32.75
C LEU A 398 8.03 26.72 -32.61
N ASN A 399 8.51 25.90 -33.55
CA ASN A 399 8.36 24.45 -33.47
C ASN A 399 9.19 23.83 -32.33
N GLU A 400 10.45 24.25 -32.17
CA GLU A 400 11.28 23.82 -31.05
C GLU A 400 10.71 24.25 -29.69
N ILE A 401 10.10 25.45 -29.63
CA ILE A 401 9.32 25.92 -28.48
C ILE A 401 8.16 24.95 -28.17
N GLY A 402 7.41 24.52 -29.19
CA GLY A 402 6.32 23.55 -29.04
C GLY A 402 6.79 22.16 -28.58
N ILE A 403 7.90 21.66 -29.13
CA ILE A 403 8.51 20.39 -28.72
C ILE A 403 8.96 20.45 -27.25
N THR A 404 9.59 21.54 -26.87
CA THR A 404 10.05 21.83 -25.51
C THR A 404 8.87 21.86 -24.53
N GLY A 405 7.75 22.51 -24.89
CA GLY A 405 6.52 22.50 -24.10
C GLY A 405 5.87 21.11 -23.96
N ASN A 406 5.88 20.29 -25.02
CA ASN A 406 5.33 18.92 -24.95
C ASN A 406 6.16 18.00 -24.05
N LYS A 407 7.49 18.10 -24.11
CA LYS A 407 8.38 17.32 -23.23
C LYS A 407 8.13 17.60 -21.76
N ALA A 408 7.95 18.88 -21.42
CA ALA A 408 7.59 19.29 -20.07
C ALA A 408 6.27 18.67 -19.56
N ASN A 409 5.27 18.51 -20.43
CA ASN A 409 4.00 17.88 -20.06
C ASN A 409 4.09 16.37 -19.90
N ALA A 410 4.93 15.69 -20.69
CA ALA A 410 5.19 14.27 -20.49
C ALA A 410 5.77 14.00 -19.08
N SER A 411 6.58 14.92 -18.55
CA SER A 411 7.10 14.84 -17.18
C SER A 411 5.99 14.94 -16.11
N LEU A 412 4.89 15.65 -16.38
CA LEU A 412 3.71 15.71 -15.50
C LEU A 412 2.90 14.40 -15.51
N GLU A 413 2.73 13.78 -16.68
CA GLU A 413 2.02 12.49 -16.82
C GLU A 413 2.73 11.39 -16.01
N ASN A 414 4.07 11.38 -16.00
CA ASN A 414 4.86 10.41 -15.25
C ASN A 414 4.61 10.45 -13.73
N LEU A 415 4.26 11.60 -13.14
CA LEU A 415 3.94 11.71 -11.72
C LEU A 415 2.71 10.91 -11.33
N ASN A 416 1.69 10.92 -12.19
CA ASN A 416 0.46 10.15 -11.95
C ASN A 416 0.77 8.66 -11.91
N HIS A 417 1.64 8.19 -12.79
CA HIS A 417 2.12 6.80 -12.77
C HIS A 417 2.86 6.48 -11.47
N THR A 418 3.71 7.39 -10.96
CA THR A 418 4.43 7.20 -9.69
C THR A 418 3.47 7.09 -8.51
N ILE A 419 2.44 7.94 -8.43
CA ILE A 419 1.45 7.91 -7.35
C ILE A 419 0.64 6.59 -7.39
N ILE A 420 0.13 6.21 -8.57
CA ILE A 420 -0.63 4.96 -8.73
C ILE A 420 0.23 3.73 -8.39
N SER A 421 1.47 3.69 -8.85
CA SER A 421 2.43 2.63 -8.52
C SER A 421 2.69 2.57 -7.01
N SER A 422 2.70 3.72 -6.33
CA SER A 422 2.78 3.78 -4.86
C SER A 422 1.58 3.12 -4.20
N ILE A 423 0.36 3.49 -4.59
CA ILE A 423 -0.88 2.96 -4.00
C ILE A 423 -0.97 1.44 -4.20
N LEU A 424 -0.58 0.94 -5.38
CA LEU A 424 -0.54 -0.49 -5.66
C LEU A 424 0.45 -1.21 -4.74
N LYS A 425 1.67 -0.69 -4.58
CA LYS A 425 2.67 -1.25 -3.66
C LYS A 425 2.19 -1.25 -2.21
N ASP A 426 1.53 -0.17 -1.78
CA ASP A 426 0.96 -0.11 -0.44
C ASP A 426 -0.07 -1.23 -0.23
N SER A 427 -0.96 -1.46 -1.20
CA SER A 427 -1.93 -2.56 -1.12
C SER A 427 -1.25 -3.95 -1.09
N GLU A 428 -0.21 -4.18 -1.89
CA GLU A 428 0.55 -5.46 -1.90
C GLU A 428 1.19 -5.74 -0.55
N PHE A 429 1.77 -4.70 0.04
CA PHE A 429 2.44 -4.78 1.31
C PHE A 429 1.46 -5.06 2.45
N LEU A 430 0.32 -4.34 2.49
CA LEU A 430 -0.75 -4.56 3.46
C LEU A 430 -1.33 -5.99 3.37
N SER A 431 -1.58 -6.49 2.16
CA SER A 431 -2.09 -7.85 1.96
C SER A 431 -1.10 -8.92 2.41
N SER A 432 0.20 -8.67 2.22
CA SER A 432 1.27 -9.56 2.66
C SER A 432 1.35 -9.63 4.18
N LEU A 433 1.24 -8.49 4.86
CA LEU A 433 1.23 -8.44 6.31
C LEU A 433 0.05 -9.21 6.91
N ALA A 434 -1.15 -8.99 6.39
CA ALA A 434 -2.36 -9.62 6.92
C ALA A 434 -2.27 -11.15 6.85
N ILE A 435 -1.71 -11.69 5.76
CA ILE A 435 -1.41 -13.12 5.62
C ILE A 435 -0.39 -13.59 6.67
N ASP A 436 0.71 -12.86 6.86
CA ASP A 436 1.75 -13.25 7.81
C ASP A 436 1.23 -13.28 9.26
N ILE A 437 0.42 -12.28 9.64
CA ILE A 437 -0.24 -12.21 10.95
C ILE A 437 -1.19 -13.40 11.14
N MET A 438 -1.95 -13.74 10.10
CA MET A 438 -2.90 -14.84 10.13
C MET A 438 -2.21 -16.21 10.20
N ASP A 439 -1.20 -16.49 9.37
CA ASP A 439 -0.51 -17.79 9.36
C ASP A 439 0.23 -18.04 10.69
N ARG A 440 0.83 -17.01 11.30
CA ARG A 440 1.42 -17.10 12.66
C ARG A 440 0.37 -17.40 13.72
N ASN A 441 -0.79 -16.73 13.64
CA ASN A 441 -1.88 -16.98 14.57
C ASN A 441 -2.35 -18.43 14.46
N LEU A 442 -2.60 -18.92 13.24
CA LEU A 442 -3.10 -20.27 13.02
C LEU A 442 -2.08 -21.37 13.33
N TYR A 443 -0.77 -21.08 13.21
CA TYR A 443 0.31 -21.97 13.64
C TYR A 443 0.18 -22.37 15.11
N GLU A 444 -0.05 -21.41 16.01
CA GLU A 444 -0.14 -21.70 17.44
C GLU A 444 -1.33 -22.62 17.75
N ARG A 445 -2.46 -22.50 17.03
CA ARG A 445 -3.63 -23.38 17.25
C ARG A 445 -3.33 -24.83 16.87
N ALA A 446 -2.51 -25.02 15.83
CA ALA A 446 -2.00 -26.34 15.45
C ALA A 446 -1.02 -26.90 16.51
N ASN A 447 -0.24 -26.07 17.19
CA ASN A 447 0.64 -26.51 18.26
C ASN A 447 -0.14 -26.87 19.52
N ASP A 448 -1.09 -26.01 19.90
CA ASP A 448 -1.88 -26.13 21.13
C ASP A 448 -2.66 -27.44 21.16
N CYS A 449 -3.38 -27.79 20.07
CA CYS A 449 -4.13 -29.05 20.04
C CYS A 449 -3.22 -30.27 20.17
N ARG A 450 -2.05 -30.25 19.52
CA ARG A 450 -1.06 -31.34 19.58
C ARG A 450 -0.44 -31.47 20.97
N TRP A 451 -0.18 -30.35 21.64
CA TRP A 451 0.41 -30.34 22.96
C TRP A 451 -0.57 -30.78 24.03
N TRP A 452 -1.79 -30.24 24.04
CA TRP A 452 -2.80 -30.58 25.05
C TRP A 452 -3.30 -32.01 24.91
N ALA A 453 -3.22 -32.61 23.73
CA ALA A 453 -3.48 -34.05 23.53
C ALA A 453 -2.52 -34.95 24.33
N LEU A 454 -1.35 -34.45 24.73
CA LEU A 454 -0.32 -35.17 25.49
C LEU A 454 -0.46 -35.01 27.01
N ASN A 455 -1.48 -34.30 27.49
CA ASN A 455 -1.72 -34.16 28.92
C ASN A 455 -1.94 -35.54 29.57
N SER A 456 -1.12 -35.86 30.57
CA SER A 456 -1.10 -37.19 31.22
C SER A 456 -2.43 -37.51 31.88
N TYR A 457 -3.05 -36.53 32.55
CA TYR A 457 -4.36 -36.70 33.19
C TYR A 457 -5.46 -37.05 32.17
N PHE A 458 -5.49 -36.40 31.00
CA PHE A 458 -6.46 -36.72 29.95
C PHE A 458 -6.27 -38.14 29.41
N ARG A 459 -5.01 -38.56 29.19
CA ARG A 459 -4.67 -39.89 28.69
C ARG A 459 -5.03 -40.97 29.70
N GLU A 460 -4.68 -40.80 30.97
CA GLU A 460 -5.03 -41.74 32.04
C GLU A 460 -6.54 -41.90 32.18
N SER A 461 -7.26 -40.78 32.16
CA SER A 461 -8.71 -40.78 32.33
C SER A 461 -9.42 -41.50 31.20
N LEU A 462 -8.95 -41.34 29.94
CA LEU A 462 -9.53 -42.03 28.79
C LEU A 462 -9.08 -43.50 28.67
N ASP A 463 -7.93 -43.88 29.22
CA ASP A 463 -7.47 -45.27 29.30
C ASP A 463 -8.31 -46.11 30.29
N ASP A 464 -8.87 -45.49 31.32
CA ASP A 464 -9.81 -46.09 32.26
C ASP A 464 -11.23 -45.54 32.07
N TYR A 465 -11.89 -46.00 30.99
CA TYR A 465 -13.25 -45.58 30.65
C TYR A 465 -14.27 -45.82 31.79
N SER A 466 -13.99 -46.76 32.71
CA SER A 466 -14.90 -47.08 33.82
C SER A 466 -14.95 -45.99 34.90
N SER A 467 -13.86 -45.23 35.08
CA SER A 467 -13.79 -44.11 36.02
C SER A 467 -14.01 -42.74 35.38
N LEU A 468 -14.17 -42.69 34.05
CA LEU A 468 -14.30 -41.44 33.28
C LEU A 468 -15.43 -40.53 33.76
N SER A 469 -16.56 -41.10 34.21
CA SER A 469 -17.68 -40.32 34.75
C SER A 469 -17.33 -39.56 36.03
N TYR A 470 -16.44 -40.12 36.86
CA TYR A 470 -15.99 -39.49 38.10
C TYR A 470 -14.90 -38.44 37.85
N ARG A 471 -14.14 -38.58 36.76
CA ARG A 471 -13.05 -37.67 36.36
C ARG A 471 -13.51 -36.51 35.46
N LYS A 472 -14.72 -36.57 34.89
CA LYS A 472 -15.26 -35.52 33.98
C LYS A 472 -15.07 -34.10 34.53
N ASN A 473 -15.43 -33.87 35.79
CA ASN A 473 -15.37 -32.53 36.38
C ASN A 473 -13.94 -31.98 36.43
N GLU A 474 -12.97 -32.84 36.76
CA GLU A 474 -11.56 -32.46 36.81
C GLU A 474 -11.01 -32.19 35.40
N ILE A 475 -11.39 -33.00 34.41
CA ILE A 475 -11.08 -32.73 33.00
C ILE A 475 -11.62 -31.36 32.57
N SER A 476 -12.89 -31.07 32.86
CA SER A 476 -13.51 -29.77 32.56
C SER A 476 -12.81 -28.61 33.28
N SER A 477 -12.39 -28.79 34.53
CA SER A 477 -11.64 -27.76 35.27
C SER A 477 -10.28 -27.47 34.64
N ILE A 478 -9.53 -28.50 34.21
CA ILE A 478 -8.26 -28.31 33.49
C ILE A 478 -8.50 -27.60 32.16
N LEU A 479 -9.49 -28.03 31.38
CA LEU A 479 -9.83 -27.39 30.11
C LEU A 479 -10.25 -25.93 30.30
N LYS A 480 -11.03 -25.62 31.34
CA LYS A 480 -11.41 -24.26 31.69
C LYS A 480 -10.21 -23.41 32.04
N TYR A 481 -9.32 -23.91 32.89
CA TYR A 481 -8.08 -23.22 33.24
C TYR A 481 -7.22 -22.92 32.01
N ILE A 482 -7.04 -23.90 31.11
CA ILE A 482 -6.34 -23.68 29.83
C ILE A 482 -7.05 -22.59 29.03
N ASN A 483 -8.37 -22.69 28.86
CA ASN A 483 -9.12 -21.72 28.06
C ASN A 483 -9.06 -20.30 28.64
N ASP A 484 -9.04 -20.13 29.96
CA ASP A 484 -8.99 -18.82 30.61
C ASP A 484 -7.63 -18.12 30.43
N LEU A 485 -6.56 -18.85 30.12
CA LEU A 485 -5.24 -18.30 29.77
C LEU A 485 -5.21 -17.73 28.34
N TYR A 486 -6.17 -18.08 27.49
CA TYR A 486 -6.21 -17.73 26.07
C TYR A 486 -7.52 -17.06 25.68
N THR A 487 -7.43 -15.85 25.13
CA THR A 487 -8.60 -15.09 24.66
C THR A 487 -9.06 -15.47 23.25
N VAL A 488 -8.40 -16.44 22.62
CA VAL A 488 -8.59 -16.80 21.20
C VAL A 488 -9.51 -18.01 21.00
N TYR A 489 -9.99 -18.63 22.08
CA TYR A 489 -10.77 -19.85 22.07
C TYR A 489 -12.12 -19.66 22.74
N THR A 490 -13.18 -20.15 22.10
CA THR A 490 -14.52 -20.15 22.71
C THR A 490 -14.79 -21.40 23.53
N ASN A 491 -14.24 -22.54 23.10
CA ASN A 491 -14.42 -23.81 23.77
C ASN A 491 -13.30 -24.81 23.41
N LEU A 492 -12.93 -25.64 24.38
CA LEU A 492 -12.06 -26.80 24.21
C LEU A 492 -12.87 -28.05 24.53
N ILE A 493 -12.75 -29.08 23.71
CA ILE A 493 -13.62 -30.26 23.75
C ILE A 493 -12.75 -31.52 23.79
N ILE A 494 -13.01 -32.41 24.75
CA ILE A 494 -12.46 -33.77 24.74
C ILE A 494 -13.55 -34.75 24.33
N PHE A 495 -13.22 -35.65 23.40
CA PHE A 495 -14.11 -36.70 22.92
C PHE A 495 -13.43 -38.07 22.95
N ASP A 496 -14.22 -39.14 23.10
CA ASP A 496 -13.72 -40.53 23.10
C ASP A 496 -13.51 -41.10 21.70
N LYS A 497 -13.01 -42.35 21.60
CA LYS A 497 -12.79 -43.06 20.33
C LYS A 497 -14.04 -43.22 19.43
N ASN A 498 -15.24 -43.01 19.96
CA ASN A 498 -16.48 -43.05 19.19
C ASN A 498 -16.98 -41.64 18.81
N GLY A 499 -16.19 -40.60 19.09
CA GLY A 499 -16.58 -39.20 18.86
C GLY A 499 -17.53 -38.64 19.93
N LYS A 500 -17.78 -39.36 21.04
CA LYS A 500 -18.66 -38.87 22.09
C LYS A 500 -17.96 -37.82 22.93
N ILE A 501 -18.56 -36.63 23.06
CA ILE A 501 -18.04 -35.55 23.89
C ILE A 501 -18.09 -35.96 25.36
N ILE A 502 -16.93 -35.87 26.02
CA ILE A 502 -16.75 -36.23 27.43
C ILE A 502 -16.77 -34.98 28.31
N ALA A 503 -16.05 -33.94 27.90
CA ALA A 503 -15.89 -32.70 28.65
C ALA A 503 -15.69 -31.50 27.72
N VAL A 504 -16.07 -30.33 28.23
CA VAL A 504 -15.90 -29.03 27.59
C VAL A 504 -15.25 -28.04 28.56
N SER A 505 -14.55 -27.01 28.06
CA SER A 505 -13.97 -25.93 28.89
C SER A 505 -15.01 -24.91 29.31
N ASN A 506 -15.96 -24.60 28.43
CA ASN A 506 -16.95 -23.56 28.66
C ASN A 506 -18.23 -24.16 29.28
N GLU A 507 -18.55 -23.76 30.51
CA GLU A 507 -19.73 -24.25 31.22
C GLU A 507 -21.05 -23.97 30.47
N LYS A 508 -21.11 -22.91 29.66
CA LYS A 508 -22.29 -22.62 28.82
C LYS A 508 -22.53 -23.68 27.75
N GLU A 509 -21.50 -24.44 27.39
CA GLU A 509 -21.52 -25.48 26.36
C GLU A 509 -21.68 -26.90 26.96
N ASP A 510 -21.96 -27.05 28.26
CA ASP A 510 -22.08 -28.38 28.90
C ASP A 510 -23.23 -29.22 28.31
N TYR A 511 -24.21 -28.57 27.66
CA TYR A 511 -25.28 -29.25 26.90
C TYR A 511 -24.76 -30.07 25.70
N LEU A 512 -23.50 -29.88 25.28
CA LEU A 512 -22.83 -30.68 24.25
C LEU A 512 -22.33 -32.02 24.80
N VAL A 513 -22.08 -32.13 26.11
CA VAL A 513 -21.52 -33.34 26.71
C VAL A 513 -22.47 -34.53 26.50
N GLY A 514 -21.90 -35.64 26.05
CA GLY A 514 -22.62 -36.87 25.73
C GLY A 514 -23.13 -36.96 24.29
N LYS A 515 -23.12 -35.86 23.52
CA LYS A 515 -23.40 -35.90 22.07
C LYS A 515 -22.25 -36.55 21.32
N ILE A 516 -22.55 -37.11 20.15
CA ILE A 516 -21.58 -37.73 19.25
C ILE A 516 -21.24 -36.73 18.14
N LEU A 517 -19.96 -36.46 17.96
CA LEU A 517 -19.43 -35.69 16.85
C LEU A 517 -19.29 -36.61 15.63
N THR A 518 -19.94 -36.24 14.53
CA THR A 518 -19.99 -37.04 13.28
C THR A 518 -19.30 -36.36 12.11
N GLN A 519 -18.59 -35.25 12.36
CA GLN A 519 -17.93 -34.47 11.32
C GLN A 519 -16.65 -35.16 10.82
N ASP A 520 -16.32 -34.97 9.53
CA ASP A 520 -15.16 -35.61 8.87
C ASP A 520 -13.82 -35.40 9.60
N TRP A 521 -13.65 -34.25 10.25
CA TRP A 521 -12.40 -33.94 10.96
C TRP A 521 -12.18 -34.83 12.18
N VAL A 522 -13.24 -35.38 12.80
CA VAL A 522 -13.18 -36.30 13.94
C VAL A 522 -12.54 -37.62 13.51
N GLU A 523 -13.02 -38.19 12.40
CA GLU A 523 -12.46 -39.42 11.84
C GLU A 523 -10.99 -39.23 11.44
N LYS A 524 -10.68 -38.11 10.77
CA LYS A 524 -9.29 -37.76 10.42
C LYS A 524 -8.40 -37.67 11.66
N THR A 525 -8.90 -37.11 12.75
CA THR A 525 -8.17 -37.04 14.03
C THR A 525 -7.91 -38.41 14.60
N LEU A 526 -8.89 -39.31 14.57
CA LEU A 526 -8.75 -40.69 15.04
C LEU A 526 -7.89 -41.58 14.11
N MET A 527 -7.48 -41.07 12.94
CA MET A 527 -6.57 -41.73 11.99
C MET A 527 -5.16 -41.14 11.96
N LEU A 528 -4.85 -40.15 12.80
CA LEU A 528 -3.52 -39.52 12.83
C LEU A 528 -2.42 -40.55 13.12
N LYS A 529 -1.27 -40.42 12.46
CA LYS A 529 -0.20 -41.42 12.51
C LYS A 529 0.67 -41.32 13.76
N ASP A 530 0.94 -40.10 14.22
CA ASP A 530 1.81 -39.81 15.35
C ASP A 530 1.37 -38.52 16.08
N THR A 531 2.14 -38.05 17.05
CA THR A 531 1.88 -36.89 17.92
C THR A 531 2.24 -35.54 17.28
N SER A 532 2.96 -35.55 16.16
CA SER A 532 3.30 -34.35 15.39
C SER A 532 2.18 -33.92 14.44
N LYS A 533 1.22 -34.81 14.16
CA LYS A 533 0.12 -34.57 13.22
C LYS A 533 -1.13 -34.03 13.91
N TYR A 534 -1.92 -33.30 13.14
CA TYR A 534 -3.16 -32.66 13.56
C TYR A 534 -4.15 -32.65 12.40
N SER A 535 -5.41 -32.39 12.69
CA SER A 535 -6.50 -32.29 11.74
C SER A 535 -7.22 -30.96 11.93
N VAL A 536 -7.61 -30.31 10.84
CA VAL A 536 -8.35 -29.05 10.86
C VAL A 536 -9.66 -29.25 10.09
N SER A 537 -10.76 -28.73 10.63
CA SER A 537 -12.03 -28.68 9.91
C SER A 537 -11.95 -27.78 8.67
N LYS A 538 -12.94 -27.91 7.79
CA LYS A 538 -13.21 -26.84 6.83
C LYS A 538 -13.69 -25.61 7.58
N PHE A 539 -13.58 -24.44 6.94
CA PHE A 539 -14.23 -23.23 7.42
C PHE A 539 -15.71 -23.30 7.06
N GLU A 540 -16.53 -23.76 7.99
CA GLU A 540 -17.96 -23.99 7.75
C GLU A 540 -18.78 -23.76 9.02
N LYS A 541 -20.07 -23.46 8.84
CA LYS A 541 -21.01 -23.25 9.95
C LYS A 541 -21.10 -24.48 10.84
N THR A 542 -20.94 -24.28 12.13
CA THR A 542 -20.94 -25.38 13.11
C THR A 542 -21.74 -25.05 14.35
N ASN A 543 -22.47 -26.05 14.86
CA ASN A 543 -23.19 -25.94 16.13
C ASN A 543 -22.27 -25.85 17.35
N LEU A 544 -20.95 -26.04 17.16
CA LEU A 544 -19.93 -25.87 18.18
C LEU A 544 -19.50 -24.41 18.36
N TYR A 545 -19.96 -23.51 17.48
CA TYR A 545 -19.60 -22.09 17.47
C TYR A 545 -20.80 -21.23 17.01
N ASN A 546 -21.87 -21.18 17.81
CA ASN A 546 -23.05 -20.34 17.55
C ASN A 546 -23.68 -20.46 16.14
N ASN A 547 -23.48 -21.57 15.42
CA ASN A 547 -23.85 -21.76 14.00
C ASN A 547 -23.16 -20.79 13.02
N GLU A 548 -22.05 -20.18 13.41
CA GLU A 548 -21.16 -19.40 12.56
C GLU A 548 -19.99 -20.26 12.06
N SER A 549 -19.30 -19.77 11.02
CA SER A 549 -18.17 -20.48 10.42
C SER A 549 -16.88 -20.31 11.22
N THR A 550 -16.18 -21.41 11.48
CA THR A 550 -14.88 -21.38 12.16
C THR A 550 -13.98 -22.55 11.78
N TYR A 551 -12.72 -22.47 12.22
CA TYR A 551 -11.78 -23.59 12.19
C TYR A 551 -11.78 -24.34 13.52
N ILE A 552 -11.87 -25.66 13.44
CA ILE A 552 -11.69 -26.55 14.58
C ILE A 552 -10.37 -27.28 14.39
N TYR A 553 -9.42 -27.01 15.28
CA TYR A 553 -8.13 -27.69 15.32
C TYR A 553 -8.21 -28.88 16.25
N SER A 554 -7.71 -30.05 15.85
CA SER A 554 -7.82 -31.25 16.66
C SER A 554 -6.63 -32.18 16.54
N SER A 555 -6.36 -32.91 17.62
CA SER A 555 -5.30 -33.90 17.69
C SER A 555 -5.73 -35.12 18.52
N ALA A 556 -5.08 -36.25 18.27
CA ALA A 556 -5.42 -37.53 18.84
C ALA A 556 -4.86 -37.69 20.25
N ILE A 557 -5.70 -38.09 21.20
CA ILE A 557 -5.26 -38.51 22.53
C ILE A 557 -4.93 -40.00 22.45
N ARG A 558 -3.70 -40.35 22.79
CA ARG A 558 -3.14 -41.70 22.68
C ARG A 558 -3.00 -42.37 24.05
N SER A 559 -3.14 -43.69 24.08
CA SER A 559 -2.98 -44.47 25.31
C SER A 559 -1.60 -44.27 25.94
N LEU A 560 -1.52 -44.29 27.27
CA LEU A 560 -0.24 -44.34 28.00
C LEU A 560 0.37 -45.75 27.94
N LYS A 561 -0.44 -46.78 27.70
CA LYS A 561 -0.01 -48.18 27.60
C LYS A 561 0.61 -48.48 26.23
N ASP A 562 0.06 -47.88 25.17
CA ASP A 562 0.59 -47.99 23.80
C ASP A 562 0.31 -46.69 23.01
N GLU A 563 1.36 -45.93 22.70
CA GLU A 563 1.26 -44.66 21.96
C GLU A 563 0.67 -44.85 20.53
N ARG A 564 0.64 -46.07 19.99
CA ARG A 564 0.01 -46.34 18.69
C ARG A 564 -1.51 -46.37 18.77
N VAL A 565 -2.08 -46.60 19.94
CA VAL A 565 -3.52 -46.71 20.17
C VAL A 565 -4.10 -45.34 20.47
N ILE A 566 -5.05 -44.91 19.64
CA ILE A 566 -5.83 -43.69 19.86
C ILE A 566 -7.06 -44.04 20.70
N ILE A 567 -7.25 -43.31 21.79
CA ILE A 567 -8.33 -43.53 22.77
C ILE A 567 -9.36 -42.39 22.78
N GLY A 568 -9.07 -41.30 22.08
CA GLY A 568 -9.96 -40.16 21.91
C GLY A 568 -9.27 -39.02 21.18
N GLY A 569 -9.79 -37.81 21.32
CA GLY A 569 -9.18 -36.62 20.76
C GLY A 569 -9.54 -35.37 21.54
N ILE A 570 -8.75 -34.32 21.31
CA ILE A 570 -9.04 -32.96 21.75
C ILE A 570 -9.34 -32.11 20.52
N ALA A 571 -10.35 -31.25 20.63
CA ALA A 571 -10.73 -30.28 19.63
C ALA A 571 -10.78 -28.88 20.24
N ILE A 572 -10.22 -27.91 19.52
CA ILE A 572 -10.13 -26.51 19.87
C ILE A 572 -11.06 -25.75 18.92
N VAL A 573 -12.05 -25.05 19.47
CA VAL A 573 -12.95 -24.19 18.70
C VAL A 573 -12.36 -22.78 18.68
N PHE A 574 -11.78 -22.40 17.55
CA PHE A 574 -11.17 -21.07 17.37
C PHE A 574 -12.25 -19.98 17.33
N ASP A 575 -12.01 -18.86 18.01
CA ASP A 575 -12.91 -17.70 17.99
C ASP A 575 -12.69 -16.85 16.72
N SER A 576 -12.98 -17.42 15.56
CA SER A 576 -12.57 -16.90 14.25
C SER A 576 -13.06 -15.49 13.94
N THR A 577 -14.30 -15.16 14.31
CA THR A 577 -14.95 -13.90 13.92
C THR A 577 -14.22 -12.68 14.49
N PRO A 578 -14.10 -12.51 15.83
CA PRO A 578 -13.40 -11.36 16.39
C PRO A 578 -11.89 -11.41 16.10
N GLN A 579 -11.29 -12.60 16.04
CA GLN A 579 -9.84 -12.73 15.85
C GLN A 579 -9.42 -12.34 14.43
N PHE A 580 -10.12 -12.80 13.39
CA PHE A 580 -9.79 -12.39 12.02
C PHE A 580 -10.12 -10.92 11.76
N TYR A 581 -11.22 -10.40 12.32
CA TYR A 581 -11.53 -8.98 12.24
C TYR A 581 -10.44 -8.11 12.88
N ALA A 582 -9.97 -8.48 14.07
CA ALA A 582 -8.86 -7.79 14.74
C ALA A 582 -7.58 -7.83 13.89
N MET A 583 -7.23 -9.00 13.34
CA MET A 583 -6.06 -9.14 12.47
C MET A 583 -6.13 -8.23 11.23
N LEU A 584 -7.29 -8.17 10.56
CA LEU A 584 -7.47 -7.28 9.41
C LEU A 584 -7.37 -5.80 9.83
N ASN A 585 -8.03 -5.40 10.92
CA ASN A 585 -8.01 -4.01 11.37
C ASN A 585 -6.65 -3.54 11.89
N GLU A 586 -5.86 -4.42 12.50
CA GLU A 586 -4.49 -4.12 12.92
C GLU A 586 -3.56 -3.85 11.73
N THR A 587 -3.82 -4.48 10.58
CA THR A 587 -3.00 -4.28 9.37
C THR A 587 -3.28 -2.97 8.66
N LEU A 588 -4.50 -2.42 8.79
CA LEU A 588 -4.95 -1.29 7.99
C LEU A 588 -4.44 0.05 8.54
N PRO A 589 -4.09 1.01 7.66
CA PRO A 589 -3.59 2.30 8.09
C PRO A 589 -4.67 3.09 8.84
N LYS A 590 -4.26 3.69 9.96
CA LYS A 590 -5.09 4.55 10.80
C LYS A 590 -4.82 6.03 10.53
N ASP A 591 -5.81 6.87 10.78
CA ASP A 591 -5.70 8.32 10.71
C ASP A 591 -5.05 8.89 11.99
N ILE A 592 -4.97 10.22 12.10
CA ILE A 592 -4.33 10.89 13.24
C ILE A 592 -5.09 10.70 14.56
N ASN A 593 -6.37 10.30 14.49
CA ASN A 593 -7.23 10.01 15.63
C ASN A 593 -7.21 8.51 15.99
N GLY A 594 -6.48 7.69 15.22
CA GLY A 594 -6.42 6.24 15.41
C GLY A 594 -7.57 5.47 14.76
N GLU A 595 -8.41 6.13 13.96
CA GLU A 595 -9.52 5.53 13.24
C GLU A 595 -9.07 4.97 11.88
N LYS A 596 -9.76 3.95 11.38
CA LYS A 596 -9.47 3.35 10.08
C LYS A 596 -9.64 4.41 8.98
N LYS A 597 -8.63 4.55 8.10
CA LYS A 597 -8.76 5.45 6.94
C LYS A 597 -9.93 5.01 6.06
N GLU A 598 -10.79 5.97 5.74
CA GLU A 598 -11.94 5.75 4.86
C GLU A 598 -11.49 5.26 3.47
N GLY A 599 -12.33 4.47 2.81
CA GLY A 599 -12.06 3.95 1.46
C GLY A 599 -11.03 2.82 1.38
N ILE A 600 -10.47 2.37 2.51
CA ILE A 600 -9.53 1.23 2.57
C ILE A 600 -10.20 0.07 3.31
N PHE A 601 -10.13 -1.15 2.78
CA PHE A 601 -10.60 -2.34 3.50
C PHE A 601 -9.84 -3.59 3.07
N ALA A 602 -9.96 -4.65 3.87
CA ALA A 602 -9.28 -5.91 3.65
C ALA A 602 -10.22 -7.09 3.89
N ILE A 603 -10.01 -8.18 3.14
CA ILE A 603 -10.87 -9.37 3.14
C ILE A 603 -10.01 -10.62 3.07
N PHE A 604 -10.26 -11.59 3.96
CA PHE A 604 -9.74 -12.94 3.81
C PHE A 604 -10.72 -13.80 3.02
N THR A 605 -10.21 -14.58 2.07
CA THR A 605 -11.03 -15.50 1.27
C THR A 605 -10.32 -16.84 1.06
N ASP A 606 -11.07 -17.87 0.72
CA ASP A 606 -10.51 -19.10 0.17
C ASP A 606 -10.31 -19.01 -1.36
N LYS A 607 -9.70 -20.03 -1.96
CA LYS A 607 -9.52 -20.11 -3.42
C LYS A 607 -10.83 -20.27 -4.21
N ASN A 608 -11.94 -20.59 -3.56
CA ASN A 608 -13.27 -20.68 -4.16
C ASN A 608 -14.03 -19.35 -4.07
N LYS A 609 -13.34 -18.26 -3.70
CA LYS A 609 -13.86 -16.90 -3.51
C LYS A 609 -14.76 -16.72 -2.30
N GLN A 610 -14.87 -17.71 -1.42
CA GLN A 610 -15.69 -17.61 -0.23
C GLN A 610 -15.01 -16.69 0.80
N ILE A 611 -15.76 -15.73 1.34
CA ILE A 611 -15.27 -14.77 2.33
C ILE A 611 -15.17 -15.47 3.70
N ILE A 612 -13.96 -15.48 4.24
CA ILE A 612 -13.63 -15.99 5.58
C ILE A 612 -13.81 -14.88 6.63
N ALA A 613 -13.37 -13.66 6.31
CA ALA A 613 -13.51 -12.49 7.17
C ALA A 613 -13.37 -11.19 6.36
N SER A 614 -13.93 -10.10 6.86
CA SER A 614 -13.87 -8.77 6.24
C SER A 614 -13.70 -7.70 7.31
N SER A 615 -12.98 -6.61 6.99
CA SER A 615 -12.97 -5.39 7.80
C SER A 615 -14.01 -4.35 7.35
N ASN A 616 -14.87 -4.71 6.41
CA ASN A 616 -16.00 -3.91 5.96
C ASN A 616 -17.30 -4.73 6.10
N ASP A 617 -18.25 -4.19 6.85
CA ASP A 617 -19.53 -4.81 7.19
C ASP A 617 -20.44 -5.07 5.97
N ASP A 618 -20.20 -4.39 4.85
CA ASP A 618 -20.90 -4.64 3.58
C ASP A 618 -20.64 -6.05 3.02
N PHE A 619 -19.54 -6.70 3.46
CA PHE A 619 -19.14 -8.03 2.99
C PHE A 619 -19.42 -9.07 4.06
N ILE A 620 -20.46 -9.86 3.83
CA ILE A 620 -20.95 -10.89 4.75
C ILE A 620 -20.04 -12.13 4.68
N ILE A 621 -19.69 -12.70 5.83
CA ILE A 621 -18.95 -13.96 5.94
C ILE A 621 -19.73 -15.10 5.25
N ASP A 622 -19.02 -16.07 4.68
CA ASP A 622 -19.54 -17.16 3.84
C ASP A 622 -20.11 -16.75 2.46
N SER A 623 -20.23 -15.45 2.18
CA SER A 623 -20.60 -14.98 0.84
C SER A 623 -19.41 -15.05 -0.13
N TYR A 624 -19.60 -14.68 -1.40
CA TYR A 624 -18.57 -14.76 -2.42
C TYR A 624 -18.06 -13.37 -2.84
N LEU A 625 -16.75 -13.20 -2.90
CA LEU A 625 -16.12 -12.00 -3.43
C LEU A 625 -16.14 -12.05 -4.97
N ASN A 626 -16.99 -11.21 -5.57
CA ASN A 626 -17.19 -11.21 -7.02
C ASN A 626 -16.19 -10.27 -7.75
N ILE A 627 -14.99 -10.77 -7.98
CA ILE A 627 -13.94 -10.14 -8.81
C ILE A 627 -13.33 -11.18 -9.77
N ASP A 628 -12.43 -10.74 -10.64
CA ASP A 628 -11.77 -11.59 -11.65
C ASP A 628 -11.14 -12.85 -11.02
N ASP A 629 -11.33 -13.99 -11.69
CA ASP A 629 -10.77 -15.29 -11.31
C ASP A 629 -9.24 -15.28 -11.22
N GLU A 630 -8.56 -14.40 -11.97
CA GLU A 630 -7.10 -14.32 -12.00
C GLU A 630 -6.52 -14.12 -10.58
N PHE A 631 -7.17 -13.29 -9.76
CA PHE A 631 -6.72 -13.01 -8.39
C PHE A 631 -6.77 -14.24 -7.47
N PHE A 632 -7.63 -15.22 -7.76
CA PHE A 632 -7.79 -16.43 -6.94
C PHE A 632 -6.90 -17.59 -7.39
N LYS A 633 -6.30 -17.48 -8.59
CA LYS A 633 -5.44 -18.53 -9.19
C LYS A 633 -3.96 -18.41 -8.81
N ILE A 634 -3.61 -17.46 -7.95
CA ILE A 634 -2.24 -17.24 -7.51
C ILE A 634 -1.68 -18.42 -6.71
N LYS A 635 -0.37 -18.67 -6.85
CA LYS A 635 0.32 -19.72 -6.09
C LYS A 635 0.73 -19.19 -4.70
N ASN A 636 1.02 -20.12 -3.81
CA ASN A 636 1.46 -19.81 -2.45
C ASN A 636 2.69 -18.90 -2.49
N ALA A 637 2.73 -17.93 -1.55
CA ALA A 637 3.70 -16.85 -1.48
C ALA A 637 3.68 -15.80 -2.61
N GLN A 638 2.88 -15.96 -3.68
CA GLN A 638 2.76 -14.96 -4.73
C GLN A 638 1.82 -13.83 -4.32
N ASN A 639 2.09 -12.65 -4.87
CA ASN A 639 1.22 -11.48 -4.82
C ASN A 639 0.91 -10.99 -6.25
N ILE A 640 -0.22 -10.31 -6.40
CA ILE A 640 -0.60 -9.57 -7.61
C ILE A 640 -1.30 -8.30 -7.17
N SER A 641 -1.04 -7.18 -7.83
CA SER A 641 -1.85 -5.96 -7.71
C SER A 641 -2.30 -5.43 -9.06
N LYS A 642 -3.54 -4.93 -9.11
CA LYS A 642 -4.13 -4.29 -10.29
C LYS A 642 -5.15 -3.23 -9.87
N ILE A 643 -5.47 -2.32 -10.78
CA ILE A 643 -6.59 -1.40 -10.63
C ILE A 643 -7.82 -2.02 -11.27
N ILE A 644 -8.94 -2.06 -10.55
CA ILE A 644 -10.22 -2.56 -11.06
C ILE A 644 -11.34 -1.55 -10.80
N GLU A 645 -12.36 -1.62 -11.64
CA GLU A 645 -13.66 -1.01 -11.36
C GLU A 645 -14.47 -1.96 -10.49
N PHE A 646 -14.91 -1.49 -9.32
CA PHE A 646 -15.71 -2.27 -8.38
C PHE A 646 -16.73 -1.37 -7.68
N ASN A 647 -18.02 -1.75 -7.73
CA ASN A 647 -19.14 -1.00 -7.14
C ASN A 647 -19.20 0.50 -7.54
N GLY A 648 -18.84 0.84 -8.78
CA GLY A 648 -18.88 2.22 -9.30
C GLY A 648 -17.71 3.11 -8.91
N ASN A 649 -16.67 2.55 -8.26
CA ASN A 649 -15.42 3.22 -7.95
C ASN A 649 -14.23 2.45 -8.54
N TYR A 650 -13.12 3.16 -8.80
CA TYR A 650 -11.83 2.55 -9.07
C TYR A 650 -11.12 2.21 -7.76
N TYR A 651 -10.65 0.96 -7.65
CA TYR A 651 -9.87 0.49 -6.51
C TYR A 651 -8.51 -0.03 -6.99
N ALA A 652 -7.46 0.32 -6.26
CA ALA A 652 -6.22 -0.45 -6.27
C ALA A 652 -6.44 -1.69 -5.41
N VAL A 653 -6.32 -2.87 -6.01
CA VAL A 653 -6.56 -4.16 -5.36
C VAL A 653 -5.29 -4.98 -5.43
N ALA A 654 -4.82 -5.42 -4.27
CA ALA A 654 -3.78 -6.42 -4.18
C ALA A 654 -4.24 -7.66 -3.44
N VAL A 655 -3.65 -8.78 -3.82
CA VAL A 655 -3.88 -10.09 -3.22
C VAL A 655 -2.56 -10.75 -2.86
N LYS A 656 -2.52 -11.39 -1.69
CA LYS A 656 -1.44 -12.30 -1.27
C LYS A 656 -2.01 -13.67 -0.91
N CYS A 657 -1.36 -14.74 -1.36
CA CYS A 657 -1.66 -16.10 -0.92
C CYS A 657 -0.78 -16.51 0.27
N SER A 658 -1.38 -17.19 1.24
CA SER A 658 -0.70 -17.79 2.40
C SER A 658 0.52 -18.61 2.01
N ASN A 659 1.57 -18.50 2.83
CA ASN A 659 2.85 -19.20 2.64
C ASN A 659 3.23 -20.10 3.83
N GLY A 660 2.45 -20.06 4.91
CA GLY A 660 2.75 -20.77 6.14
C GLY A 660 3.77 -20.04 7.01
N TYR A 661 4.06 -20.63 8.17
CA TYR A 661 5.00 -20.09 9.15
C TYR A 661 5.75 -21.23 9.85
N ARG A 662 7.08 -21.19 9.81
CA ARG A 662 7.97 -22.26 10.29
C ARG A 662 7.57 -23.62 9.68
N GLU A 663 7.20 -24.60 10.50
CA GLU A 663 6.71 -25.89 10.07
C GLU A 663 5.25 -25.88 9.55
N TYR A 664 4.41 -24.91 9.93
CA TYR A 664 2.98 -24.87 9.58
C TYR A 664 2.74 -24.49 8.12
N LYS A 665 1.91 -25.27 7.42
CA LYS A 665 1.67 -25.19 5.95
C LYS A 665 2.95 -25.23 5.11
N SER A 666 4.06 -25.64 5.71
CA SER A 666 5.34 -25.78 5.02
C SER A 666 5.32 -27.03 4.15
N ARG A 667 6.40 -27.26 3.39
CA ARG A 667 6.53 -28.46 2.55
C ARG A 667 6.54 -29.77 3.36
N VAL A 668 6.84 -29.72 4.66
CA VAL A 668 6.89 -30.89 5.55
C VAL A 668 5.59 -31.10 6.33
N ASP A 669 4.64 -30.17 6.25
CA ASP A 669 3.31 -30.29 6.86
C ASP A 669 2.35 -31.02 5.92
N ASP A 670 1.51 -31.88 6.50
CA ASP A 670 0.47 -32.57 5.73
C ASP A 670 -0.75 -31.67 5.51
N TYR A 671 -0.95 -30.68 6.38
CA TYR A 671 -2.03 -29.73 6.28
C TYR A 671 -1.75 -28.66 5.20
N LYS A 672 -2.72 -28.49 4.30
CA LYS A 672 -2.69 -27.47 3.25
C LYS A 672 -4.01 -26.73 3.26
N ASN A 673 -3.95 -25.43 3.46
CA ASN A 673 -5.09 -24.54 3.33
C ASN A 673 -4.60 -23.20 2.78
N ASP A 674 -4.99 -22.91 1.54
CA ASP A 674 -4.60 -21.70 0.85
C ASP A 674 -5.64 -20.62 1.12
N VAL A 675 -5.24 -19.62 1.90
CA VAL A 675 -6.07 -18.44 2.19
C VAL A 675 -5.47 -17.25 1.47
N LEU A 676 -6.33 -16.40 0.94
CA LEU A 676 -5.99 -15.20 0.20
C LEU A 676 -6.39 -13.98 1.02
N CYS A 677 -5.51 -12.99 1.14
CA CYS A 677 -5.87 -11.67 1.67
C CYS A 677 -5.94 -10.68 0.53
N PHE A 678 -7.08 -10.00 0.44
CA PHE A 678 -7.32 -8.88 -0.46
C PHE A 678 -7.25 -7.57 0.31
N VAL A 679 -6.63 -6.56 -0.27
CA VAL A 679 -6.66 -5.18 0.22
C VAL A 679 -7.14 -4.27 -0.91
N PHE A 680 -8.14 -3.46 -0.60
CA PHE A 680 -8.75 -2.50 -1.50
C PHE A 680 -8.43 -1.08 -1.01
N ILE A 681 -7.90 -0.25 -1.90
CA ILE A 681 -7.69 1.19 -1.66
C ILE A 681 -8.48 1.96 -2.71
N CYS A 682 -9.46 2.76 -2.27
CA CYS A 682 -10.32 3.54 -3.16
C CYS A 682 -9.54 4.68 -3.83
N ILE A 683 -9.44 4.63 -5.16
CA ILE A 683 -8.79 5.68 -5.95
C ILE A 683 -9.75 6.84 -6.19
N GLY A 684 -10.99 6.55 -6.62
CA GLY A 684 -11.98 7.57 -6.95
C GLY A 684 -13.23 6.99 -7.62
N LYS A 685 -14.23 7.84 -7.92
CA LYS A 685 -15.49 7.41 -8.55
C LYS A 685 -15.35 7.30 -10.07
N VAL A 686 -16.03 6.35 -10.70
CA VAL A 686 -16.00 6.17 -12.17
C VAL A 686 -16.67 7.34 -12.92
N ASN A 687 -17.67 7.97 -12.30
CA ASN A 687 -18.51 9.02 -12.91
C ASN A 687 -18.18 10.46 -12.45
N SER A 688 -17.00 10.70 -11.86
CA SER A 688 -16.54 12.09 -11.74
C SER A 688 -16.27 12.62 -13.14
N TYR A 689 -17.11 13.57 -13.59
CA TYR A 689 -17.07 14.34 -14.84
C TYR A 689 -15.94 13.98 -15.82
N ASP A 690 -16.29 13.74 -17.10
CA ASP A 690 -15.33 13.72 -18.21
C ASP A 690 -14.54 15.03 -18.19
N PHE A 691 -13.43 15.06 -17.45
CA PHE A 691 -12.50 16.16 -17.37
C PHE A 691 -11.75 16.12 -18.71
N ILE A 692 -12.47 16.60 -19.73
CA ILE A 692 -12.11 16.92 -21.10
C ILE A 692 -11.16 15.89 -21.71
N GLU A 693 -11.66 15.04 -22.62
CA GLU A 693 -10.84 14.23 -23.53
C GLU A 693 -9.59 15.03 -23.95
N ASN A 694 -8.43 14.67 -23.38
CA ASN A 694 -7.14 15.14 -23.82
C ASN A 694 -6.93 14.55 -25.22
N ARG A 695 -7.51 15.17 -26.24
CA ARG A 695 -6.98 15.02 -27.59
C ARG A 695 -5.59 15.62 -27.49
N LYS A 696 -4.59 14.76 -27.37
CA LYS A 696 -3.17 15.10 -27.44
C LYS A 696 -3.01 15.96 -28.69
N SER A 697 -3.05 17.28 -28.58
CA SER A 697 -2.66 18.19 -29.66
C SER A 697 -1.14 18.11 -29.70
N ARG A 698 -0.65 16.96 -30.14
CA ARG A 698 0.75 16.79 -30.49
C ARG A 698 0.95 17.79 -31.61
N PHE A 699 1.76 18.82 -31.38
CA PHE A 699 2.41 19.51 -32.48
C PHE A 699 3.01 18.42 -33.36
N SER A 700 2.34 18.13 -34.47
CA SER A 700 2.79 17.12 -35.40
C SER A 700 4.07 17.65 -36.02
N THR A 701 5.15 16.90 -35.85
CA THR A 701 6.43 17.12 -36.50
C THR A 701 6.27 16.90 -38.00
N SER A 702 5.81 17.91 -38.73
CA SER A 702 5.82 17.91 -40.20
C SER A 702 6.39 19.20 -40.77
N LEU A 703 7.69 19.38 -40.53
CA LEU A 703 8.56 20.04 -41.49
C LEU A 703 8.61 19.17 -42.76
N LYS A 704 7.79 19.45 -43.78
CA LYS A 704 8.04 18.90 -45.14
C LYS A 704 7.34 19.54 -46.33
N THR A 705 6.47 20.54 -46.17
CA THR A 705 5.89 21.22 -47.34
C THR A 705 6.74 22.42 -47.72
N LYS A 706 7.55 22.28 -48.79
CA LYS A 706 8.23 23.41 -49.44
C LYS A 706 7.19 24.46 -49.82
N PHE A 707 7.39 25.70 -49.35
CA PHE A 707 6.53 26.81 -49.72
C PHE A 707 6.67 27.09 -51.22
N THR A 708 5.61 26.83 -51.98
CA THR A 708 5.53 27.14 -53.42
C THR A 708 4.79 28.47 -53.61
N PRO A 709 4.97 29.18 -54.74
CA PRO A 709 4.22 30.41 -55.01
C PRO A 709 2.70 30.23 -55.02
N THR A 710 2.21 28.97 -55.15
CA THR A 710 0.80 28.56 -55.19
C THR A 710 0.30 27.97 -53.86
N SER A 711 1.07 28.11 -52.78
CA SER A 711 0.70 27.61 -51.46
C SER A 711 -0.04 28.68 -50.62
N VAL A 712 -1.03 28.23 -49.87
CA VAL A 712 -1.88 29.04 -48.99
C VAL A 712 -1.71 28.51 -47.56
N GLU A 713 -1.54 29.43 -46.61
CA GLU A 713 -1.50 29.11 -45.19
C GLU A 713 -2.89 29.23 -44.56
N LEU A 714 -3.26 28.17 -43.84
CA LEU A 714 -4.54 28.04 -43.17
C LEU A 714 -4.31 27.98 -41.66
N ALA A 715 -4.95 28.91 -40.97
CA ALA A 715 -5.08 28.94 -39.53
C ALA A 715 -6.17 27.94 -39.14
N THR A 716 -5.77 26.78 -38.60
CA THR A 716 -6.71 25.70 -38.26
C THR A 716 -7.02 25.70 -36.77
N PHE A 717 -8.24 25.30 -36.44
CA PHE A 717 -8.76 25.27 -35.06
C PHE A 717 -9.94 24.32 -34.98
N ASN A 718 -10.27 23.87 -33.77
CA ASN A 718 -11.42 23.02 -33.52
C ASN A 718 -12.59 23.80 -32.95
N LEU A 719 -13.78 23.38 -33.36
CA LEU A 719 -15.03 23.62 -32.65
C LEU A 719 -15.63 22.24 -32.33
N GLY A 720 -15.29 21.73 -31.15
CA GLY A 720 -15.71 20.40 -30.68
C GLY A 720 -15.03 19.31 -31.47
N LYS A 721 -15.82 18.50 -32.19
CA LYS A 721 -15.28 17.40 -32.99
C LYS A 721 -14.85 17.83 -34.39
N ARG A 722 -15.22 19.04 -34.83
CA ARG A 722 -14.97 19.54 -36.18
C ARG A 722 -13.74 20.44 -36.26
N ILE A 723 -12.98 20.25 -37.34
CA ILE A 723 -11.82 21.05 -37.68
C ILE A 723 -12.26 22.13 -38.67
N LEU A 724 -12.03 23.38 -38.29
CA LEU A 724 -12.31 24.57 -39.07
C LEU A 724 -10.99 25.25 -39.46
N ALA A 725 -11.03 26.04 -40.52
CA ALA A 725 -9.87 26.78 -40.99
C ALA A 725 -10.25 28.16 -41.50
N VAL A 726 -9.34 29.12 -41.35
CA VAL A 726 -9.40 30.45 -41.94
C VAL A 726 -8.08 30.75 -42.64
N LYS A 727 -8.07 31.53 -43.72
CA LYS A 727 -6.82 31.95 -44.36
C LYS A 727 -5.98 32.76 -43.35
N ALA A 728 -4.74 32.33 -43.07
CA ALA A 728 -3.91 32.92 -42.02
C ALA A 728 -3.70 34.43 -42.17
N LYS A 729 -3.68 34.93 -43.41
CA LYS A 729 -3.62 36.37 -43.73
C LYS A 729 -4.77 37.20 -43.15
N ASN A 730 -5.94 36.59 -42.91
CA ASN A 730 -7.15 37.24 -42.39
C ASN A 730 -7.27 37.09 -40.86
N VAL A 731 -6.34 36.42 -40.20
CA VAL A 731 -6.36 36.25 -38.74
C VAL A 731 -5.48 37.33 -38.13
N LEU A 732 -5.99 38.10 -37.16
CA LEU A 732 -5.19 39.05 -36.40
C LEU A 732 -4.34 38.33 -35.36
N GLU A 733 -5.01 37.69 -34.39
CA GLU A 733 -4.42 36.89 -33.33
C GLU A 733 -5.53 36.07 -32.64
N SER A 734 -5.12 35.09 -31.83
CA SER A 734 -5.97 34.43 -30.86
C SER A 734 -5.69 34.98 -29.46
N ILE A 735 -6.76 35.18 -28.71
CA ILE A 735 -6.75 35.60 -27.30
C ILE A 735 -7.51 34.58 -26.45
N GLY A 736 -7.47 34.75 -25.14
CA GLY A 736 -8.17 33.87 -24.22
C GLY A 736 -9.60 34.28 -23.97
N ILE A 737 -10.39 33.30 -23.56
CA ILE A 737 -11.78 33.52 -23.16
C ILE A 737 -11.89 34.46 -21.95
N GLU A 738 -10.86 34.49 -21.10
CA GLU A 738 -10.74 35.38 -19.94
C GLU A 738 -10.76 36.88 -20.29
N GLU A 739 -10.46 37.25 -21.53
CA GLU A 739 -10.50 38.65 -22.02
C GLU A 739 -11.91 39.06 -22.50
N LEU A 740 -12.86 38.12 -22.55
CA LEU A 740 -14.24 38.39 -22.95
C LEU A 740 -14.97 39.20 -21.88
N GLN A 741 -15.47 40.37 -22.26
CA GLN A 741 -16.42 41.12 -21.45
C GLN A 741 -17.84 40.75 -21.88
N GLU A 742 -18.48 39.91 -21.08
CA GLU A 742 -19.88 39.50 -21.28
C GLU A 742 -20.82 40.70 -21.08
N SER A 743 -21.81 40.83 -21.96
CA SER A 743 -22.85 41.84 -21.83
C SER A 743 -23.87 41.44 -20.76
N ILE A 744 -24.26 42.38 -19.91
CA ILE A 744 -25.07 42.15 -18.69
C ILE A 744 -26.49 41.60 -18.98
N ASP A 745 -27.02 41.73 -20.19
CA ASP A 745 -28.46 41.53 -20.47
C ASP A 745 -28.74 40.91 -21.86
N MET A 746 -28.15 39.74 -22.15
CA MET A 746 -28.36 39.05 -23.44
C MET A 746 -28.91 37.63 -23.31
N ASP A 747 -29.85 37.30 -24.20
CA ASP A 747 -30.44 35.97 -24.34
C ASP A 747 -29.35 34.93 -24.66
N LYS A 748 -29.40 33.77 -23.99
CA LYS A 748 -28.39 32.70 -24.12
C LYS A 748 -28.30 32.16 -25.55
N ASN A 749 -29.33 32.34 -26.36
CA ASN A 749 -29.41 31.89 -27.75
C ASN A 749 -28.91 32.95 -28.77
N ASN A 750 -28.44 34.11 -28.32
CA ASN A 750 -27.84 35.08 -29.24
C ASN A 750 -26.44 34.62 -29.66
N HIS A 751 -26.12 34.79 -30.94
CA HIS A 751 -24.81 34.50 -31.51
C HIS A 751 -23.74 35.48 -31.02
N PHE A 752 -24.09 36.71 -30.64
CA PHE A 752 -23.15 37.61 -29.99
C PHE A 752 -23.03 37.26 -28.49
N LYS A 753 -21.80 37.16 -27.97
CA LYS A 753 -21.54 36.78 -26.57
C LYS A 753 -20.88 37.87 -25.73
N GLY A 754 -20.36 38.93 -26.36
CA GLY A 754 -19.69 40.01 -25.66
C GLY A 754 -18.68 40.72 -26.55
N MET A 755 -17.79 41.49 -25.92
CA MET A 755 -16.75 42.23 -26.61
C MET A 755 -15.38 41.99 -25.98
N VAL A 756 -14.33 42.19 -26.76
CA VAL A 756 -12.94 42.20 -26.28
C VAL A 756 -12.29 43.53 -26.65
N LEU A 757 -11.48 44.07 -25.75
CA LEU A 757 -10.61 45.22 -26.05
C LEU A 757 -9.29 44.77 -26.72
N TYR A 758 -9.10 45.11 -27.98
CA TYR A 758 -7.86 44.87 -28.73
C TYR A 758 -7.31 46.20 -29.28
N LYS A 759 -6.08 46.56 -28.91
CA LYS A 759 -5.40 47.81 -29.34
C LYS A 759 -6.30 49.06 -29.23
N GLU A 760 -6.93 49.24 -28.07
CA GLU A 760 -7.86 50.34 -27.75
C GLU A 760 -9.20 50.32 -28.52
N LYS A 761 -9.54 49.22 -29.20
CA LYS A 761 -10.81 49.03 -29.92
C LYS A 761 -11.59 47.85 -29.39
N LEU A 762 -12.92 47.99 -29.33
CA LEU A 762 -13.80 46.89 -28.93
C LEU A 762 -14.19 46.05 -30.14
N ILE A 763 -13.95 44.74 -30.07
CA ILE A 763 -14.28 43.77 -31.12
C ILE A 763 -15.42 42.88 -30.62
N ALA A 764 -16.45 42.71 -31.45
CA ALA A 764 -17.59 41.84 -31.19
C ALA A 764 -17.17 40.36 -31.24
N VAL A 765 -17.56 39.57 -30.23
CA VAL A 765 -17.28 38.14 -30.16
C VAL A 765 -18.55 37.33 -30.46
N LEU A 766 -18.43 36.43 -31.43
CA LEU A 766 -19.51 35.62 -31.98
C LEU A 766 -19.31 34.14 -31.66
N ASP A 767 -20.42 33.49 -31.37
CA ASP A 767 -20.58 32.06 -31.21
C ASP A 767 -21.12 31.46 -32.51
N ILE A 768 -20.33 30.60 -33.13
CA ILE A 768 -20.65 29.98 -34.42
C ILE A 768 -21.14 28.53 -34.31
N ARG A 769 -21.40 28.03 -33.09
CA ARG A 769 -21.84 26.63 -32.86
C ARG A 769 -23.08 26.25 -33.66
N ASP A 770 -24.09 27.11 -33.67
CA ASP A 770 -25.36 26.88 -34.38
C ASP A 770 -25.18 26.74 -35.89
N PHE A 771 -24.20 27.43 -36.47
CA PHE A 771 -23.93 27.38 -37.91
C PHE A 771 -23.15 26.14 -38.34
N VAL A 772 -22.38 25.56 -37.42
CA VAL A 772 -21.55 24.38 -37.66
C VAL A 772 -22.29 23.10 -37.20
N ASN A 773 -23.40 23.24 -36.48
CA ASN A 773 -24.23 22.16 -35.95
C ASN A 773 -23.41 21.19 -35.06
N GLU A 774 -22.78 21.76 -34.02
CA GLU A 774 -22.01 21.04 -33.00
C GLU A 774 -22.55 21.34 -31.60
N GLU A 775 -22.91 20.30 -30.86
CA GLU A 775 -23.34 20.42 -29.46
C GLU A 775 -22.12 20.39 -28.53
N ILE A 776 -21.71 21.56 -28.06
CA ILE A 776 -20.57 21.77 -27.15
C ILE A 776 -21.01 22.65 -25.98
N THR A 777 -20.56 22.31 -24.77
CA THR A 777 -20.80 23.12 -23.56
C THR A 777 -19.90 24.36 -23.53
N ASN A 778 -20.38 25.46 -22.92
CA ASN A 778 -19.63 26.72 -22.85
C ASN A 778 -18.24 26.55 -22.21
N GLU A 779 -18.12 25.66 -21.22
CA GLU A 779 -16.86 25.36 -20.51
C GLU A 779 -15.74 24.82 -21.42
N LYS A 780 -16.09 24.31 -22.62
CA LYS A 780 -15.12 23.81 -23.60
C LYS A 780 -14.61 24.88 -24.56
N LEU A 781 -15.15 26.10 -24.52
CA LEU A 781 -14.71 27.23 -25.35
C LEU A 781 -13.61 27.99 -24.58
N THR A 782 -12.37 27.89 -25.06
CA THR A 782 -11.19 28.37 -24.33
C THR A 782 -10.46 29.51 -25.04
N ASN A 783 -10.74 29.72 -26.33
CA ASN A 783 -10.02 30.68 -27.16
C ASN A 783 -10.99 31.53 -27.99
N ILE A 784 -10.57 32.76 -28.29
CA ILE A 784 -11.25 33.67 -29.23
C ILE A 784 -10.28 33.99 -30.36
N ILE A 785 -10.66 33.70 -31.61
CA ILE A 785 -9.86 34.03 -32.79
C ILE A 785 -10.37 35.34 -33.37
N LEU A 786 -9.53 36.37 -33.39
CA LEU A 786 -9.82 37.65 -34.02
C LEU A 786 -9.52 37.57 -35.51
N VAL A 787 -10.52 37.82 -36.34
CA VAL A 787 -10.43 37.80 -37.80
C VAL A 787 -10.78 39.16 -38.41
N GLU A 788 -10.06 39.51 -39.47
CA GLU A 788 -10.22 40.72 -40.27
C GLU A 788 -10.53 40.32 -41.72
N TYR A 789 -11.59 40.86 -42.31
CA TYR A 789 -12.02 40.50 -43.66
C TYR A 789 -11.85 41.62 -44.70
N ASP A 790 -11.61 42.86 -44.25
CA ASP A 790 -11.31 44.01 -45.11
C ASP A 790 -10.12 44.79 -44.54
N LYS A 791 -9.08 45.01 -45.36
CA LYS A 791 -7.85 45.72 -44.95
C LYS A 791 -8.03 47.23 -44.95
N ASP A 792 -9.01 47.75 -45.69
CA ASP A 792 -9.23 49.18 -45.87
C ASP A 792 -10.24 49.75 -44.85
N ASN A 793 -10.92 48.89 -44.07
CA ASN A 793 -11.87 49.30 -43.03
C ASN A 793 -11.69 48.53 -41.71
N ILE A 794 -11.03 49.18 -40.75
CA ILE A 794 -10.66 48.57 -39.45
C ILE A 794 -11.90 48.35 -38.53
N GLU A 795 -13.08 48.86 -38.91
CA GLU A 795 -14.36 48.61 -38.21
C GLU A 795 -14.93 47.19 -38.46
N HIS A 796 -14.24 46.35 -39.24
CA HIS A 796 -14.72 45.05 -39.71
C HIS A 796 -13.88 43.88 -39.17
N CYS A 797 -13.66 43.89 -37.85
CA CYS A 797 -13.03 42.79 -37.11
C CYS A 797 -14.09 42.03 -36.30
N VAL A 798 -13.98 40.70 -36.27
CA VAL A 798 -14.90 39.82 -35.53
C VAL A 798 -14.08 38.81 -34.73
N GLY A 799 -14.49 38.52 -33.49
CA GLY A 799 -13.96 37.43 -32.68
C GLY A 799 -14.81 36.17 -32.84
N LEU A 800 -14.18 35.01 -32.99
CA LEU A 800 -14.85 33.71 -33.07
C LEU A 800 -14.53 32.87 -31.84
N LEU A 801 -15.55 32.39 -31.13
CA LEU A 801 -15.37 31.44 -30.03
C LEU A 801 -15.03 30.05 -30.55
N VAL A 802 -13.94 29.47 -30.05
CA VAL A 802 -13.44 28.17 -30.49
C VAL A 802 -12.99 27.30 -29.30
N SER A 803 -12.98 25.98 -29.50
CA SER A 803 -12.66 25.04 -28.41
C SER A 803 -11.16 24.80 -28.23
N SER A 804 -10.39 24.74 -29.33
CA SER A 804 -8.93 24.57 -29.25
C SER A 804 -8.26 25.07 -30.53
N LEU A 805 -7.00 25.49 -30.44
CA LEU A 805 -6.16 25.85 -31.59
C LEU A 805 -5.45 24.59 -32.13
N GLU A 806 -5.27 24.53 -33.44
CA GLU A 806 -4.52 23.48 -34.14
C GLU A 806 -3.34 24.12 -34.92
N ASN A 807 -2.57 23.36 -35.69
CA ASN A 807 -1.41 23.91 -36.42
C ASN A 807 -1.80 24.92 -37.52
N VAL A 808 -0.85 25.80 -37.89
CA VAL A 808 -0.97 26.60 -39.12
C VAL A 808 -0.46 25.75 -40.29
N SER A 809 -1.41 25.24 -41.09
CA SER A 809 -1.16 24.29 -42.17
C SER A 809 -0.83 24.98 -43.49
N VAL A 810 0.11 24.43 -44.26
CA VAL A 810 0.43 24.90 -45.61
C VAL A 810 -0.20 23.94 -46.62
N VAL A 811 -1.11 24.45 -47.44
CA VAL A 811 -1.81 23.66 -48.47
C VAL A 811 -1.59 24.28 -49.85
N GLU A 812 -1.57 23.45 -50.90
CA GLU A 812 -1.57 23.95 -52.27
C GLU A 812 -2.97 24.46 -52.63
N GLU A 813 -3.08 25.61 -53.32
CA GLU A 813 -4.38 26.22 -53.64
C GLU A 813 -5.30 25.28 -54.42
N LYS A 814 -4.74 24.43 -55.28
CA LYS A 814 -5.45 23.36 -56.03
C LYS A 814 -6.08 22.27 -55.16
N SER A 815 -5.66 22.13 -53.90
CA SER A 815 -6.20 21.12 -52.97
C SER A 815 -7.45 21.60 -52.23
N ILE A 816 -7.76 22.91 -52.32
CA ILE A 816 -8.95 23.51 -51.74
C ILE A 816 -10.14 23.24 -52.67
N GLN A 817 -11.09 22.41 -52.22
CA GLN A 817 -12.28 22.07 -52.97
C GLN A 817 -13.43 23.00 -52.58
N HIS A 818 -13.86 23.87 -53.49
CA HIS A 818 -14.99 24.77 -53.25
C HIS A 818 -16.32 24.00 -53.23
N ILE A 819 -17.08 24.12 -52.13
CA ILE A 819 -18.36 23.41 -51.93
C ILE A 819 -19.44 23.92 -52.90
N GLN A 820 -19.31 25.16 -53.37
CA GLN A 820 -20.24 25.78 -54.32
C GLN A 820 -20.35 25.02 -55.65
N ASN A 821 -19.38 24.16 -55.97
CA ASN A 821 -19.44 23.30 -57.16
C ASN A 821 -20.27 22.01 -56.95
N HIS A 822 -20.73 21.73 -55.73
CA HIS A 822 -21.40 20.46 -55.37
C HIS A 822 -22.72 20.59 -54.60
N PHE A 823 -23.01 21.71 -53.93
CA PHE A 823 -24.26 21.91 -53.17
C PHE A 823 -24.96 23.24 -53.48
N LEU A 824 -26.25 23.17 -53.86
CA LEU A 824 -27.18 24.30 -53.98
C LEU A 824 -27.80 24.58 -52.60
N GLY A 825 -27.16 25.40 -51.78
CA GLY A 825 -27.70 25.86 -50.51
C GLY A 825 -26.96 27.08 -49.97
N THR A 826 -27.65 28.20 -49.81
CA THR A 826 -27.10 29.52 -49.40
C THR A 826 -26.80 29.65 -47.90
N GLY A 827 -26.87 28.57 -47.13
CA GLY A 827 -26.96 28.62 -45.66
C GLY A 827 -25.71 28.26 -44.85
N THR A 828 -24.61 27.79 -45.47
CA THR A 828 -23.43 27.34 -44.72
C THR A 828 -22.30 28.37 -44.76
N LEU A 829 -21.75 28.72 -43.59
CA LEU A 829 -20.56 29.59 -43.44
C LEU A 829 -19.26 28.99 -44.03
N ILE A 830 -19.34 27.76 -44.55
CA ILE A 830 -18.21 27.01 -45.11
C ILE A 830 -18.09 27.31 -46.61
N GLU A 831 -16.95 27.84 -47.02
CA GLU A 831 -16.60 28.15 -48.42
C GLU A 831 -16.13 26.89 -49.17
N SER A 832 -15.26 26.14 -48.51
CA SER A 832 -14.45 25.08 -49.12
C SER A 832 -14.08 24.00 -48.11
N ILE A 833 -13.67 22.85 -48.62
CA ILE A 833 -13.09 21.76 -47.83
C ILE A 833 -11.66 21.55 -48.29
N VAL A 834 -10.76 21.28 -47.34
CA VAL A 834 -9.37 20.98 -47.64
C VAL A 834 -8.90 19.77 -46.84
N GLU A 835 -8.15 18.90 -47.51
CA GLU A 835 -7.46 17.78 -46.87
C GLU A 835 -6.11 18.27 -46.34
N ILE A 836 -5.93 18.23 -45.03
CA ILE A 836 -4.69 18.57 -44.33
C ILE A 836 -3.88 17.29 -44.12
N LYS A 837 -2.63 17.29 -44.60
CA LYS A 837 -1.70 16.14 -44.54
C LYS A 837 -0.55 16.35 -43.56
N ASP A 838 -0.81 17.10 -42.50
CA ASP A 838 0.22 17.50 -41.54
C ASP A 838 0.49 16.43 -40.48
N SER A 839 -0.33 15.38 -40.38
CA SER A 839 -0.21 14.25 -39.44
C SER A 839 -0.16 12.89 -40.16
N GLU A 840 0.17 11.81 -39.43
CA GLU A 840 0.15 10.43 -39.96
C GLU A 840 -1.22 10.02 -40.54
N GLU A 841 -2.30 10.63 -40.02
CA GLU A 841 -3.66 10.56 -40.60
C GLU A 841 -4.02 11.88 -41.29
N SER A 842 -4.62 11.80 -42.49
CA SER A 842 -5.17 12.96 -43.20
C SER A 842 -6.44 13.47 -42.52
N LYS A 843 -6.49 14.76 -42.19
CA LYS A 843 -7.64 15.40 -41.55
C LYS A 843 -8.38 16.29 -42.55
N ILE A 844 -9.71 16.36 -42.46
CA ILE A 844 -10.53 17.23 -43.31
C ILE A 844 -10.87 18.50 -42.53
N ALA A 845 -10.48 19.66 -43.06
CA ALA A 845 -10.82 20.96 -42.49
C ALA A 845 -11.83 21.72 -43.35
N MET A 846 -12.77 22.39 -42.69
CA MET A 846 -13.79 23.23 -43.32
C MET A 846 -13.33 24.69 -43.31
N LEU A 847 -13.10 25.27 -44.49
CA LEU A 847 -12.65 26.65 -44.66
C LEU A 847 -13.84 27.61 -44.51
N LEU A 848 -13.77 28.54 -43.55
CA LEU A 848 -14.83 29.51 -43.29
C LEU A 848 -14.73 30.73 -44.23
N ASP A 849 -15.88 31.18 -44.72
CA ASP A 849 -16.04 32.44 -45.45
C ASP A 849 -16.34 33.58 -44.47
N ILE A 850 -15.32 34.35 -44.11
CA ILE A 850 -15.43 35.41 -43.10
C ILE A 850 -16.41 36.51 -43.55
N LYS A 851 -16.55 36.77 -44.85
CA LYS A 851 -17.49 37.78 -45.36
C LYS A 851 -18.94 37.34 -45.16
N LYS A 852 -19.23 36.05 -45.36
CA LYS A 852 -20.56 35.49 -45.10
C LYS A 852 -20.91 35.43 -43.61
N ILE A 853 -19.93 35.37 -42.72
CA ILE A 853 -20.16 35.45 -41.26
C ILE A 853 -20.80 36.80 -40.93
N ASP A 854 -20.16 37.89 -41.38
CA ASP A 854 -20.68 39.22 -41.11
C ASP A 854 -22.01 39.48 -41.83
N GLU A 855 -22.13 39.13 -43.12
CA GLU A 855 -23.37 39.33 -43.90
C GLU A 855 -24.59 38.57 -43.35
N ASN A 856 -24.40 37.37 -42.78
CA ASN A 856 -25.50 36.60 -42.20
C ASN A 856 -25.85 37.02 -40.76
N LEU A 857 -24.89 37.62 -40.04
CA LEU A 857 -25.07 38.04 -38.64
C LEU A 857 -25.52 39.49 -38.51
N THR A 858 -25.13 40.38 -39.43
CA THR A 858 -25.62 41.78 -39.49
C THR A 858 -27.01 41.93 -40.13
N LYS A 859 -27.43 41.01 -41.01
CA LYS A 859 -28.77 41.04 -41.65
C LYS A 859 -29.91 40.54 -40.77
N LYS A 860 -29.61 39.97 -39.59
CA LYS A 860 -30.60 39.36 -38.68
C LYS A 860 -30.91 40.23 -37.45
N ILE A 861 -30.79 41.56 -37.59
CA ILE A 861 -31.34 42.53 -36.62
C ILE A 861 -32.81 42.80 -36.96
#